data_AF-A0A485KYH6-F1
#
_entry.id   AF-A0A485KYH6-F1
#
_cell.length_a   1.000
_cell.length_b   1.000
_cell.length_c   1.000
_cell.angle_alpha   90.00
_cell.angle_beta   90.00
_cell.angle_gamma   90.00
#
_symmetry.space_group_name_H-M   'P 1'
#
loop_
_entity.id
_entity.type
_entity.pdbx_description
1 polymer ?
#
loop_
_entity_poly.entity_id
_entity_poly.type
_entity_poly.pdbx_seq_one_letter_code
_entity_poly.pdbx_strand_id
1 'polypeptide(L)'
;MESSSLNIAMWHVAAADVKALNASIIQYTTSEADPTTWRLLHQPLLQDAAWAPFGWALLYDWVQSKREVVSFEGDVSTIVLMSSADQPQLFPSSTSSAVAAASRAMNYVVVYTTFVLACVATSCLVCATYVRFDIHGANLFWFNRIVGSIWIGRPLLLVRGMTAVLVLSTASLELVEGGDHSRFHVPTQPLVHTMVVAGEATWLLYVVQDFLAVALFDSTTLHGPASVAVAWLALVVLSVVSPVRPTARLAQMCTATNMDTAVQCSSGVLQIGDLGHIWKVLIAILVSAGVSLAVALAWRCRPRSSASPSKPRYFLGIGDLFFHMPSTKRTDIGSLDHASSLLAGLVPLTWKGLQYKFDIKIWSVHATAATTTVHVAETPSPNVHFKREPTKATARFASNSARIASNIMTSTRKAAAHGPLLVGVVYVTASIAGSVSFLGLSQVNFTNDMNWATFNMTGAHAFFASWLNQELLLRPPHNTTTFQLTHAAINQGGSFASAATVVSAAPNLGALLQRTVINTVESTIRGLRTTEACLVPWIFTQYCFVDLSQRWEMANTAARQARCQRMTTNGAVFLEALLRNVPFAEFYNCWGDAFDVAIAYDLKQLTAGQKWLDAISATPNVPVDEEIRLWTSYNVTHFDTQWQNFKTIGVKNAYSVLNAYGVSYPFMLQSQSSAFQLLLQTS
;
A
#
# COMPACT_ATOMS: atom_id res chain seq x y z
N MET A 1 -10.05 5.54 38.92
CA MET A 1 -11.16 4.61 39.24
C MET A 1 -12.48 5.38 39.36
N GLU A 2 -12.67 6.44 38.57
CA GLU A 2 -13.73 7.46 38.76
C GLU A 2 -14.82 7.40 37.68
N SER A 3 -14.74 6.45 36.75
CA SER A 3 -15.72 6.26 35.66
C SER A 3 -17.01 5.54 36.08
N SER A 4 -17.12 5.10 37.33
CA SER A 4 -18.25 4.31 37.83
C SER A 4 -19.52 5.14 38.12
N SER A 5 -19.38 6.41 38.49
CA SER A 5 -20.51 7.29 38.86
C SER A 5 -21.32 7.76 37.64
N LEU A 6 -20.67 7.97 36.50
CA LEU A 6 -21.32 8.42 35.25
C LEU A 6 -22.28 7.38 34.66
N ASN A 7 -21.97 6.09 34.77
CA ASN A 7 -22.76 5.04 34.11
C ASN A 7 -24.14 4.77 34.75
N ILE A 8 -24.26 4.93 36.09
CA ILE A 8 -25.51 4.62 36.80
C ILE A 8 -26.63 5.61 36.42
N ALA A 9 -26.30 6.89 36.26
CA ALA A 9 -27.27 7.90 35.84
C ALA A 9 -27.82 7.64 34.43
N MET A 10 -26.93 7.33 33.47
CA MET A 10 -27.32 7.08 32.07
C MET A 10 -28.18 5.83 31.91
N TRP A 11 -27.96 4.79 32.72
CA TRP A 11 -28.79 3.59 32.75
C TRP A 11 -30.27 3.90 33.05
N HIS A 12 -30.54 4.76 34.03
CA HIS A 12 -31.92 5.13 34.37
C HIS A 12 -32.62 5.97 33.30
N VAL A 13 -31.86 6.81 32.57
CA VAL A 13 -32.38 7.57 31.41
C VAL A 13 -32.73 6.61 30.26
N ALA A 14 -31.78 5.78 29.82
CA ALA A 14 -32.02 4.80 28.75
C ALA A 14 -33.17 3.82 29.09
N ALA A 15 -33.30 3.41 30.36
CA ALA A 15 -34.41 2.59 30.82
C ALA A 15 -35.77 3.29 30.79
N ALA A 16 -35.80 4.63 30.91
CA ALA A 16 -37.02 5.43 30.76
C ALA A 16 -37.36 5.64 29.28
N ASP A 17 -36.37 5.95 28.44
CA ASP A 17 -36.55 6.17 26.99
C ASP A 17 -37.07 4.90 26.29
N VAL A 18 -36.49 3.73 26.60
CA VAL A 18 -36.98 2.44 26.07
C VAL A 18 -38.39 2.11 26.55
N LYS A 19 -38.78 2.55 27.76
CA LYS A 19 -40.17 2.42 28.24
C LYS A 19 -41.12 3.37 27.53
N ALA A 20 -40.69 4.59 27.21
CA ALA A 20 -41.47 5.54 26.41
C ALA A 20 -41.68 5.05 24.97
N LEU A 21 -40.70 4.35 24.39
CA LEU A 21 -40.82 3.68 23.08
C LEU A 21 -41.77 2.47 23.08
N ASN A 22 -42.13 1.93 24.26
CA ASN A 22 -42.95 0.72 24.41
C ASN A 22 -42.48 -0.48 23.56
N ALA A 23 -41.16 -0.62 23.38
CA ALA A 23 -40.59 -1.69 22.57
C ALA A 23 -40.93 -3.07 23.15
N SER A 24 -41.43 -3.97 22.30
CA SER A 24 -42.04 -5.24 22.70
C SER A 24 -41.71 -6.40 21.77
N ILE A 25 -41.93 -7.62 22.25
CA ILE A 25 -42.07 -8.84 21.44
C ILE A 25 -43.56 -9.19 21.37
N ILE A 26 -44.01 -9.73 20.24
CA ILE A 26 -45.33 -10.34 20.11
C ILE A 26 -45.27 -11.86 20.00
N GLN A 27 -46.33 -12.52 20.46
CA GLN A 27 -46.59 -13.93 20.20
C GLN A 27 -48.06 -14.12 19.82
N TYR A 28 -48.30 -14.80 18.69
CA TYR A 28 -49.62 -15.32 18.36
C TYR A 28 -49.87 -16.60 19.17
N THR A 29 -50.99 -16.63 19.90
CA THR A 29 -51.42 -17.81 20.66
C THR A 29 -52.88 -18.15 20.37
N THR A 30 -53.25 -19.40 20.60
CA THR A 30 -54.64 -19.86 20.65
C THR A 30 -54.89 -20.48 22.03
N SER A 31 -56.16 -20.62 22.42
CA SER A 31 -56.51 -21.28 23.68
C SER A 31 -56.72 -22.78 23.44
N GLU A 32 -56.34 -23.64 24.38
CA GLU A 32 -56.69 -25.06 24.31
C GLU A 32 -58.22 -25.28 24.31
N ALA A 33 -58.98 -24.34 24.89
CA ALA A 33 -60.44 -24.31 24.86
C ALA A 33 -61.05 -23.59 23.63
N ASP A 34 -60.22 -22.88 22.83
CA ASP A 34 -60.62 -22.24 21.57
C ASP A 34 -59.39 -22.14 20.64
N PRO A 35 -59.16 -23.16 19.81
CA PRO A 35 -58.04 -23.19 18.88
C PRO A 35 -58.26 -22.31 17.64
N THR A 36 -59.43 -21.65 17.51
CA THR A 36 -59.79 -20.83 16.33
C THR A 36 -59.57 -19.34 16.57
N THR A 37 -59.80 -18.85 17.80
CA THR A 37 -59.55 -17.45 18.16
C THR A 37 -58.06 -17.22 18.44
N TRP A 38 -57.33 -16.83 17.40
CA TRP A 38 -55.98 -16.30 17.52
C TRP A 38 -55.97 -15.02 18.36
N ARG A 39 -55.05 -14.95 19.33
CA ARG A 39 -54.81 -13.79 20.19
C ARG A 39 -53.37 -13.32 20.03
N LEU A 40 -53.21 -12.00 19.92
CA LEU A 40 -51.91 -11.36 19.93
C LEU A 40 -51.52 -11.04 21.37
N LEU A 41 -50.50 -11.70 21.89
CA LEU A 41 -49.88 -11.36 23.18
C LEU A 41 -48.72 -10.40 22.94
N HIS A 42 -48.56 -9.42 23.83
CA HIS A 42 -47.47 -8.45 23.80
C HIS A 42 -46.65 -8.56 25.08
N GLN A 43 -45.32 -8.66 24.95
CA GLN A 43 -44.38 -8.63 26.06
C GLN A 43 -43.44 -7.42 25.91
N PRO A 44 -43.69 -6.31 26.61
CA PRO A 44 -42.79 -5.16 26.67
C PRO A 44 -41.44 -5.54 27.30
N LEU A 45 -40.34 -5.00 26.76
CA LEU A 45 -38.99 -5.48 27.10
C LEU A 45 -38.56 -5.17 28.54
N LEU A 46 -38.88 -3.97 29.07
CA LEU A 46 -38.40 -3.51 30.38
C LEU A 46 -39.51 -3.21 31.41
N GLN A 47 -40.77 -3.47 31.08
CA GLN A 47 -41.90 -3.07 31.94
C GLN A 47 -42.08 -4.02 33.14
N ASP A 48 -41.90 -5.32 32.92
CA ASP A 48 -41.84 -6.32 33.98
C ASP A 48 -40.39 -6.52 34.48
N ALA A 49 -40.22 -6.53 35.80
CA ALA A 49 -38.93 -6.76 36.45
C ALA A 49 -38.44 -8.21 36.30
N ALA A 50 -39.33 -9.20 36.14
CA ALA A 50 -38.93 -10.59 35.91
C ALA A 50 -38.44 -10.82 34.47
N TRP A 51 -39.04 -10.14 33.48
CA TRP A 51 -38.59 -10.19 32.08
C TRP A 51 -37.39 -9.29 31.77
N ALA A 52 -37.18 -8.20 32.53
CA ALA A 52 -36.14 -7.20 32.26
C ALA A 52 -34.71 -7.74 31.99
N PRO A 53 -34.20 -8.83 32.60
CA PRO A 53 -32.89 -9.40 32.24
C PRO A 53 -32.82 -9.86 30.78
N PHE A 54 -33.88 -10.47 30.25
CA PHE A 54 -33.98 -10.84 28.84
C PHE A 54 -34.18 -9.60 27.96
N GLY A 55 -35.00 -8.65 28.42
CA GLY A 55 -35.16 -7.34 27.80
C GLY A 55 -33.83 -6.62 27.54
N TRP A 56 -32.94 -6.57 28.53
CA TRP A 56 -31.62 -5.94 28.37
C TRP A 56 -30.68 -6.69 27.42
N ALA A 57 -30.73 -8.02 27.36
CA ALA A 57 -29.98 -8.78 26.36
C ALA A 57 -30.48 -8.50 24.93
N LEU A 58 -31.79 -8.35 24.75
CA LEU A 58 -32.43 -8.02 23.47
C LEU A 58 -32.13 -6.57 23.02
N LEU A 59 -32.12 -5.61 23.96
CA LEU A 59 -31.69 -4.24 23.69
C LEU A 59 -30.20 -4.15 23.34
N TYR A 60 -29.35 -5.00 23.94
CA TYR A 60 -27.95 -5.10 23.56
C TYR A 60 -27.76 -5.62 22.13
N ASP A 61 -28.53 -6.62 21.70
CA ASP A 61 -28.56 -7.07 20.30
C ASP A 61 -29.01 -5.95 19.32
N TRP A 62 -29.97 -5.10 19.73
CA TRP A 62 -30.43 -3.95 18.93
C TRP A 62 -29.37 -2.85 18.83
N VAL A 63 -28.68 -2.53 19.92
CA VAL A 63 -27.54 -1.59 19.94
C VAL A 63 -26.35 -2.13 19.10
N GLN A 64 -26.21 -3.45 18.98
CA GLN A 64 -25.28 -4.09 18.03
C GLN A 64 -25.83 -4.24 16.60
N SER A 65 -27.04 -3.75 16.34
CA SER A 65 -27.76 -3.84 15.06
C SER A 65 -27.82 -5.26 14.46
N LYS A 66 -27.91 -6.27 15.34
CA LYS A 66 -28.34 -7.64 15.00
C LYS A 66 -29.86 -7.77 14.99
N ARG A 67 -30.56 -6.80 15.57
CA ARG A 67 -32.01 -6.67 15.60
C ARG A 67 -32.37 -5.25 15.22
N GLU A 68 -33.57 -5.08 14.68
CA GLU A 68 -34.20 -3.78 14.50
C GLU A 68 -35.38 -3.63 15.45
N VAL A 69 -35.81 -2.38 15.68
CA VAL A 69 -37.08 -2.06 16.32
C VAL A 69 -37.88 -1.22 15.35
N VAL A 70 -39.08 -1.70 14.99
CA VAL A 70 -39.94 -1.11 13.97
C VAL A 70 -41.29 -0.75 14.58
N SER A 71 -41.78 0.46 14.29
CA SER A 71 -43.11 0.93 14.67
C SER A 71 -44.10 0.64 13.55
N PHE A 72 -45.13 -0.15 13.84
CA PHE A 72 -46.21 -0.48 12.92
C PHE A 72 -47.46 0.34 13.30
N GLU A 73 -47.74 1.43 12.55
CA GLU A 73 -48.83 2.37 12.81
C GLU A 73 -50.14 2.01 12.10
N GLY A 74 -50.89 1.06 12.68
CA GLY A 74 -52.26 0.77 12.25
C GLY A 74 -53.28 1.85 12.63
N ASP A 75 -54.50 1.73 12.12
CA ASP A 75 -55.60 2.66 12.46
C ASP A 75 -56.24 2.37 13.83
N VAL A 76 -56.05 1.17 14.38
CA VAL A 76 -56.57 0.76 15.70
C VAL A 76 -55.50 0.92 16.80
N SER A 77 -54.24 0.64 16.49
CA SER A 77 -53.12 0.67 17.43
C SER A 77 -51.78 0.80 16.73
N THR A 78 -50.84 1.51 17.35
CA THR A 78 -49.41 1.45 16.99
C THR A 78 -48.74 0.35 17.81
N ILE A 79 -47.96 -0.50 17.16
CA ILE A 79 -47.24 -1.61 17.81
C ILE A 79 -45.75 -1.46 17.53
N VAL A 80 -44.92 -1.32 18.58
CA VAL A 80 -43.46 -1.22 18.45
C VAL A 80 -42.82 -2.56 18.73
N LEU A 81 -42.26 -3.18 17.69
CA LEU A 81 -41.79 -4.56 17.69
C LEU A 81 -40.28 -4.65 17.51
N MET A 82 -39.64 -5.54 18.26
CA MET A 82 -38.26 -5.96 18.00
C MET A 82 -38.20 -7.19 17.09
N SER A 83 -37.28 -7.19 16.13
CA SER A 83 -37.09 -8.29 15.19
C SER A 83 -36.47 -9.55 15.82
N SER A 84 -36.49 -10.66 15.06
CA SER A 84 -35.54 -11.76 15.22
C SER A 84 -34.08 -11.26 15.14
N ALA A 85 -33.15 -11.99 15.73
CA ALA A 85 -31.73 -11.73 15.54
C ALA A 85 -31.30 -12.21 14.15
N ASP A 86 -30.82 -11.30 13.32
CA ASP A 86 -30.29 -11.58 12.00
C ASP A 86 -28.92 -12.27 12.11
N GLN A 87 -28.64 -13.18 11.17
CA GLN A 87 -27.35 -13.83 11.08
C GLN A 87 -26.32 -12.86 10.48
N PRO A 88 -25.13 -12.68 11.08
CA PRO A 88 -24.12 -11.76 10.57
C PRO A 88 -23.60 -12.22 9.20
N GLN A 89 -23.75 -11.39 8.17
CA GLN A 89 -23.28 -11.73 6.84
C GLN A 89 -21.74 -11.69 6.79
N LEU A 90 -21.12 -12.85 6.57
CA LEU A 90 -19.67 -13.01 6.59
C LEU A 90 -19.07 -12.51 5.26
N PHE A 91 -18.33 -11.41 5.30
CA PHE A 91 -17.63 -10.86 4.13
C PHE A 91 -16.11 -11.10 4.19
N PRO A 92 -15.48 -11.60 3.11
CA PRO A 92 -14.03 -11.62 3.01
C PRO A 92 -13.52 -10.20 2.72
N SER A 93 -12.95 -9.55 3.74
CA SER A 93 -12.26 -8.28 3.60
C SER A 93 -11.11 -8.39 2.58
N SER A 94 -11.26 -7.72 1.43
CA SER A 94 -10.27 -7.44 0.37
C SER A 94 -9.04 -8.36 0.23
N THR A 95 -8.95 -9.05 -0.91
CA THR A 95 -7.92 -10.05 -1.25
C THR A 95 -6.47 -9.58 -1.12
N SER A 96 -5.57 -10.55 -0.90
CA SER A 96 -4.11 -10.44 -0.70
C SER A 96 -3.29 -9.92 -1.90
N SER A 97 -3.91 -9.19 -2.83
CA SER A 97 -3.40 -8.87 -4.16
C SER A 97 -2.90 -7.44 -4.33
N ALA A 98 -3.29 -6.51 -3.45
CA ALA A 98 -3.12 -5.07 -3.68
C ALA A 98 -1.70 -4.50 -3.46
N VAL A 99 -0.74 -5.30 -2.98
CA VAL A 99 0.43 -4.75 -2.25
C VAL A 99 1.78 -5.44 -2.51
N ALA A 100 1.99 -6.00 -3.70
CA ALA A 100 3.13 -6.89 -3.99
C ALA A 100 3.89 -6.58 -5.29
N ALA A 101 3.80 -5.37 -5.87
CA ALA A 101 4.43 -5.07 -7.15
C ALA A 101 5.93 -4.72 -7.02
N ALA A 102 6.26 -3.73 -6.18
CA ALA A 102 7.61 -3.19 -6.07
C ALA A 102 8.62 -4.19 -5.50
N SER A 103 8.27 -4.86 -4.40
CA SER A 103 9.16 -5.83 -3.72
C SER A 103 9.49 -7.05 -4.59
N ARG A 104 8.59 -7.47 -5.50
CA ARG A 104 8.89 -8.52 -6.50
C ARG A 104 9.90 -8.03 -7.54
N ALA A 105 9.76 -6.81 -8.05
CA ALA A 105 10.71 -6.25 -9.01
C ALA A 105 12.14 -6.12 -8.42
N MET A 106 12.26 -5.65 -7.16
CA MET A 106 13.54 -5.59 -6.46
C MET A 106 14.17 -6.98 -6.28
N ASN A 107 13.37 -7.99 -5.90
CA ASN A 107 13.83 -9.37 -5.76
C ASN A 107 14.38 -9.92 -7.09
N TYR A 108 13.68 -9.73 -8.21
CA TYR A 108 14.17 -10.16 -9.53
C TYR A 108 15.51 -9.51 -9.92
N VAL A 109 15.76 -8.24 -9.55
CA VAL A 109 17.07 -7.60 -9.79
C VAL A 109 18.17 -8.20 -8.92
N VAL A 110 17.90 -8.51 -7.65
CA VAL A 110 18.88 -9.18 -6.77
C VAL A 110 19.18 -10.61 -7.28
N VAL A 111 18.17 -11.36 -7.69
CA VAL A 111 18.34 -12.70 -8.28
C VAL A 111 19.13 -12.64 -9.59
N TYR A 112 18.77 -11.76 -10.53
CA TYR A 112 19.48 -11.56 -11.80
C TYR A 112 20.97 -11.23 -11.57
N THR A 113 21.26 -10.28 -10.68
CA THR A 113 22.64 -9.86 -10.42
C THR A 113 23.46 -10.95 -9.70
N THR A 114 22.86 -11.75 -8.81
CA THR A 114 23.51 -12.94 -8.24
C THR A 114 23.76 -14.02 -9.30
N PHE A 115 22.81 -14.25 -10.21
CA PHE A 115 22.93 -15.24 -11.29
C PHE A 115 24.05 -14.88 -12.28
N VAL A 116 24.19 -13.61 -12.67
CA VAL A 116 25.29 -13.14 -13.52
C VAL A 116 26.64 -13.37 -12.85
N LEU A 117 26.80 -13.04 -11.55
CA LEU A 117 28.03 -13.33 -10.80
C LEU A 117 28.34 -14.84 -10.78
N ALA A 118 27.33 -15.69 -10.55
CA ALA A 118 27.52 -17.14 -10.56
C ALA A 118 27.97 -17.66 -11.94
N CYS A 119 27.35 -17.21 -13.03
CA CYS A 119 27.69 -17.61 -14.40
C CYS A 119 29.10 -17.16 -14.83
N VAL A 120 29.57 -15.98 -14.40
CA VAL A 120 30.94 -15.54 -14.65
C VAL A 120 31.95 -16.31 -13.79
N ALA A 121 31.63 -16.57 -12.51
CA ALA A 121 32.49 -17.35 -11.62
C ALA A 121 32.69 -18.79 -12.11
N THR A 122 31.62 -19.49 -12.50
CA THR A 122 31.71 -20.85 -13.06
C THR A 122 32.46 -20.87 -14.39
N SER A 123 32.23 -19.88 -15.26
CA SER A 123 32.97 -19.76 -16.53
C SER A 123 34.46 -19.48 -16.31
N CYS A 124 34.83 -18.65 -15.33
CA CYS A 124 36.23 -18.45 -14.92
C CYS A 124 36.88 -19.76 -14.42
N LEU A 125 36.15 -20.57 -13.65
CA LEU A 125 36.64 -21.88 -13.16
C LEU A 125 36.83 -22.88 -14.30
N VAL A 126 35.90 -22.95 -15.25
CA VAL A 126 36.02 -23.80 -16.45
C VAL A 126 37.22 -23.38 -17.29
N CYS A 127 37.41 -22.09 -17.55
CA CYS A 127 38.62 -21.59 -18.23
C CYS A 127 39.91 -21.91 -17.46
N ALA A 128 39.90 -21.82 -16.12
CA ALA A 128 41.07 -22.18 -15.30
C ALA A 128 41.42 -23.67 -15.42
N THR A 129 40.44 -24.58 -15.36
CA THR A 129 40.69 -26.02 -15.54
C THR A 129 41.18 -26.37 -16.94
N TYR A 130 40.60 -25.75 -17.98
CA TYR A 130 41.01 -25.95 -19.38
C TYR A 130 42.47 -25.55 -19.64
N VAL A 131 42.95 -24.50 -18.97
CA VAL A 131 44.34 -24.00 -19.03
C VAL A 131 45.21 -24.57 -17.89
N ARG A 132 44.79 -25.68 -17.25
CA ARG A 132 45.52 -26.39 -16.18
C ARG A 132 45.99 -25.49 -15.02
N PHE A 133 45.21 -24.46 -14.69
CA PHE A 133 45.50 -23.44 -13.68
C PHE A 133 46.75 -22.56 -13.93
N ASP A 134 47.26 -22.49 -15.16
CA ASP A 134 48.25 -21.47 -15.58
C ASP A 134 47.56 -20.12 -15.77
N ILE A 135 47.17 -19.50 -14.65
CA ILE A 135 46.45 -18.23 -14.56
C ILE A 135 47.05 -17.33 -13.47
N HIS A 136 46.95 -16.02 -13.67
CA HIS A 136 47.43 -15.01 -12.73
C HIS A 136 46.42 -14.85 -11.57
N GLY A 137 46.40 -15.82 -10.65
CA GLY A 137 45.40 -15.91 -9.57
C GLY A 137 45.23 -14.65 -8.70
N ALA A 138 46.24 -13.77 -8.62
CA ALA A 138 46.13 -12.46 -7.99
C ALA A 138 45.04 -11.56 -8.62
N ASN A 139 44.75 -11.73 -9.92
CA ASN A 139 43.71 -10.98 -10.64
C ASN A 139 42.29 -11.40 -10.21
N LEU A 140 42.09 -12.62 -9.69
CA LEU A 140 40.79 -13.12 -9.22
C LEU A 140 40.30 -12.41 -7.95
N PHE A 141 41.19 -11.84 -7.12
CA PHE A 141 40.79 -11.11 -5.90
C PHE A 141 39.92 -9.87 -6.21
N TRP A 142 39.96 -9.36 -7.43
CA TRP A 142 39.17 -8.22 -7.87
C TRP A 142 37.80 -8.60 -8.46
N PHE A 143 37.42 -9.88 -8.41
CA PHE A 143 36.21 -10.45 -9.03
C PHE A 143 34.96 -9.56 -8.86
N ASN A 144 34.48 -9.36 -7.63
CA ASN A 144 33.25 -8.61 -7.37
C ASN A 144 33.31 -7.20 -7.98
N ARG A 145 34.39 -6.46 -7.72
CA ARG A 145 34.55 -5.08 -8.22
C ARG A 145 34.50 -5.02 -9.75
N ILE A 146 35.31 -5.83 -10.41
CA ILE A 146 35.49 -5.78 -11.86
C ILE A 146 34.26 -6.36 -12.57
N VAL A 147 33.82 -7.56 -12.19
CA VAL A 147 32.65 -8.22 -12.78
C VAL A 147 31.37 -7.42 -12.50
N GLY A 148 31.25 -6.79 -11.33
CA GLY A 148 30.15 -5.88 -11.03
C GLY A 148 30.06 -4.70 -12.01
N SER A 149 31.14 -3.94 -12.22
CA SER A 149 31.08 -2.80 -13.16
C SER A 149 31.06 -3.22 -14.65
N ILE A 150 31.50 -4.43 -15.00
CA ILE A 150 31.66 -4.88 -16.39
C ILE A 150 30.49 -5.74 -16.89
N TRP A 151 29.99 -6.67 -16.08
CA TRP A 151 28.96 -7.64 -16.47
C TRP A 151 27.56 -7.32 -15.93
N ILE A 152 27.45 -6.66 -14.77
CA ILE A 152 26.16 -6.22 -14.21
C ILE A 152 25.83 -4.78 -14.61
N GLY A 153 26.83 -3.89 -14.55
CA GLY A 153 26.66 -2.48 -14.86
C GLY A 153 26.20 -1.64 -13.66
N ARG A 154 26.65 -0.39 -13.64
CA ARG A 154 26.54 0.51 -12.47
C ARG A 154 25.10 0.81 -12.03
N PRO A 155 24.10 0.99 -12.91
CA PRO A 155 22.72 1.20 -12.48
C PRO A 155 22.14 0.00 -11.74
N LEU A 156 22.45 -1.23 -12.16
CA LEU A 156 21.95 -2.45 -11.49
C LEU A 156 22.73 -2.76 -10.22
N LEU A 157 24.01 -2.40 -10.12
CA LEU A 157 24.72 -2.35 -8.84
C LEU A 157 24.15 -1.29 -7.90
N LEU A 158 23.73 -0.13 -8.42
CA LEU A 158 23.08 0.91 -7.63
C LEU A 158 21.70 0.45 -7.16
N VAL A 159 20.89 -0.21 -8.01
CA VAL A 159 19.60 -0.79 -7.58
C VAL A 159 19.81 -1.97 -6.62
N ARG A 160 20.80 -2.85 -6.81
CA ARG A 160 21.13 -3.91 -5.83
C ARG A 160 21.59 -3.31 -4.50
N GLY A 161 22.46 -2.30 -4.54
CA GLY A 161 22.94 -1.58 -3.37
C GLY A 161 21.89 -0.71 -2.68
N MET A 162 20.95 -0.12 -3.42
CA MET A 162 19.80 0.59 -2.87
C MET A 162 18.68 -0.35 -2.42
N THR A 163 18.54 -1.54 -3.02
CA THR A 163 17.69 -2.62 -2.49
C THR A 163 18.30 -3.19 -1.23
N ALA A 164 19.63 -3.30 -1.14
CA ALA A 164 20.30 -3.49 0.13
C ALA A 164 19.92 -2.33 1.06
N VAL A 165 20.22 -1.04 0.78
CA VAL A 165 19.89 0.09 1.69
C VAL A 165 18.39 0.19 2.07
N LEU A 166 17.44 -0.10 1.18
CA LEU A 166 16.00 -0.08 1.44
C LEU A 166 15.55 -1.30 2.23
N VAL A 167 15.97 -2.49 1.79
CA VAL A 167 15.83 -3.66 2.63
C VAL A 167 16.76 -3.55 3.84
N LEU A 168 17.59 -2.52 4.04
CA LEU A 168 18.19 -2.19 5.33
C LEU A 168 17.17 -1.30 6.12
N SER A 169 16.45 -0.36 5.52
CA SER A 169 15.85 0.83 6.21
C SER A 169 14.63 0.77 7.15
N THR A 170 14.19 -0.39 7.63
CA THR A 170 12.77 -0.65 8.01
C THR A 170 12.75 -1.73 9.19
N ALA A 171 11.67 -2.25 9.88
CA ALA A 171 11.62 -3.23 11.08
C ALA A 171 10.84 -4.65 11.06
N SER A 172 11.31 -5.71 11.76
CA SER A 172 10.88 -7.13 11.55
C SER A 172 9.88 -7.54 12.61
N LEU A 173 8.76 -8.15 12.23
CA LEU A 173 7.73 -8.57 13.19
C LEU A 173 6.93 -9.79 12.70
N GLU A 174 7.39 -11.00 13.01
CA GLU A 174 6.66 -12.22 12.66
C GLU A 174 5.39 -12.34 13.52
N LEU A 175 4.28 -12.77 12.91
CA LEU A 175 3.07 -13.13 13.65
C LEU A 175 3.32 -14.48 14.32
N VAL A 176 3.60 -14.45 15.61
CA VAL A 176 3.80 -15.67 16.41
C VAL A 176 2.47 -16.01 17.07
N GLU A 177 1.79 -16.99 16.51
CA GLU A 177 0.59 -17.62 17.10
C GLU A 177 1.01 -18.56 18.24
N GLY A 178 0.35 -18.46 19.41
CA GLY A 178 0.71 -19.28 20.57
C GLY A 178 -0.44 -19.42 21.57
N GLY A 179 -1.08 -20.59 21.57
CA GLY A 179 -2.19 -20.90 22.49
C GLY A 179 -3.38 -19.97 22.27
N ASP A 180 -3.57 -19.05 23.22
CA ASP A 180 -4.74 -18.15 23.28
C ASP A 180 -4.53 -16.80 22.57
N HIS A 181 -3.27 -16.41 22.32
CA HIS A 181 -2.92 -15.11 21.75
C HIS A 181 -1.80 -15.20 20.71
N SER A 182 -2.06 -14.62 19.54
CA SER A 182 -1.04 -14.33 18.52
C SER A 182 -0.55 -12.90 18.70
N ARG A 183 0.76 -12.74 18.69
CA ARG A 183 1.42 -11.44 18.87
C ARG A 183 2.48 -11.24 17.82
N PHE A 184 2.75 -9.99 17.51
CA PHE A 184 3.85 -9.65 16.63
C PHE A 184 5.16 -9.57 17.42
N HIS A 185 6.09 -10.45 17.06
CA HIS A 185 7.37 -10.61 17.74
C HIS A 185 8.49 -10.13 16.82
N VAL A 186 9.37 -9.25 17.32
CA VAL A 186 10.58 -8.85 16.59
C VAL A 186 11.63 -9.96 16.77
N PRO A 187 11.92 -10.80 15.75
CA PRO A 187 12.97 -11.81 15.86
C PRO A 187 14.33 -11.17 16.13
N THR A 188 15.01 -11.62 17.19
CA THR A 188 16.39 -11.23 17.48
C THR A 188 17.32 -11.84 16.44
N GLN A 189 17.71 -11.05 15.45
CA GLN A 189 18.43 -11.59 14.31
C GLN A 189 19.88 -11.96 14.66
N PRO A 190 20.36 -13.13 14.22
CA PRO A 190 21.71 -13.57 14.55
C PRO A 190 22.70 -12.73 13.78
N LEU A 191 23.75 -12.28 14.47
CA LEU A 191 24.82 -11.45 13.94
C LEU A 191 25.35 -11.95 12.58
N VAL A 192 25.39 -13.28 12.33
CA VAL A 192 25.87 -13.91 11.09
C VAL A 192 24.87 -13.88 9.91
N HIS A 193 23.55 -13.93 10.12
CA HIS A 193 22.65 -13.49 9.04
C HIS A 193 22.98 -12.05 8.75
N THR A 194 22.94 -11.29 9.83
CA THR A 194 23.12 -9.87 9.81
C THR A 194 24.38 -9.44 9.07
N MET A 195 25.45 -10.22 9.15
CA MET A 195 26.66 -10.09 8.35
C MET A 195 26.32 -9.77 6.90
N VAL A 196 25.91 -10.75 6.11
CA VAL A 196 25.96 -10.74 4.63
C VAL A 196 25.69 -9.38 3.93
N VAL A 197 24.59 -8.70 4.25
CA VAL A 197 24.07 -7.62 3.37
C VAL A 197 24.70 -6.24 3.60
N ALA A 198 25.63 -6.04 4.56
CA ALA A 198 26.42 -4.81 4.51
C ALA A 198 27.39 -4.83 3.32
N GLY A 199 27.95 -6.02 3.01
CA GLY A 199 28.69 -6.24 1.78
C GLY A 199 27.84 -5.88 0.55
N GLU A 200 26.57 -6.25 0.56
CA GLU A 200 25.61 -5.89 -0.49
C GLU A 200 25.24 -4.39 -0.50
N ALA A 201 25.33 -3.67 0.62
CA ALA A 201 25.23 -2.21 0.61
C ALA A 201 26.49 -1.55 0.00
N THR A 202 27.68 -2.16 0.16
CA THR A 202 28.93 -1.62 -0.40
C THR A 202 29.01 -1.61 -1.93
N TRP A 203 28.08 -2.25 -2.66
CA TRP A 203 27.99 -2.09 -4.12
C TRP A 203 27.78 -0.62 -4.54
N LEU A 204 27.14 0.20 -3.70
CA LEU A 204 27.05 1.65 -3.89
C LEU A 204 28.43 2.32 -3.92
N LEU A 205 29.35 1.89 -3.07
CA LEU A 205 30.69 2.46 -2.96
C LEU A 205 31.57 2.09 -4.16
N TYR A 206 31.44 0.88 -4.73
CA TYR A 206 32.10 0.56 -6.00
C TYR A 206 31.63 1.49 -7.12
N VAL A 207 30.31 1.75 -7.23
CA VAL A 207 29.77 2.69 -8.22
C VAL A 207 30.36 4.10 -8.05
N VAL A 208 30.43 4.62 -6.82
CA VAL A 208 31.02 5.95 -6.53
C VAL A 208 32.52 5.99 -6.87
N GLN A 209 33.30 5.00 -6.43
CA GLN A 209 34.74 4.96 -6.71
C GLN A 209 35.05 4.85 -8.20
N ASP A 210 34.23 4.13 -8.96
CA ASP A 210 34.44 3.93 -10.39
C ASP A 210 34.03 5.17 -11.23
N PHE A 211 33.39 6.19 -10.62
CA PHE A 211 33.34 7.56 -11.14
C PHE A 211 34.58 8.38 -10.72
N LEU A 212 35.01 8.29 -9.45
CA LEU A 212 36.22 8.98 -8.97
C LEU A 212 37.49 8.54 -9.72
N ALA A 213 37.54 7.29 -10.19
CA ALA A 213 38.62 6.74 -11.01
C ALA A 213 38.86 7.53 -12.32
N VAL A 214 37.85 8.25 -12.85
CA VAL A 214 37.99 9.10 -14.04
C VAL A 214 38.85 10.34 -13.75
N ALA A 215 38.82 10.86 -12.52
CA ALA A 215 39.59 12.02 -12.09
C ALA A 215 40.91 11.66 -11.38
N LEU A 216 40.99 10.47 -10.78
CA LEU A 216 42.06 10.08 -9.83
C LEU A 216 42.77 8.76 -10.21
N PHE A 217 42.68 8.36 -11.49
CA PHE A 217 43.23 7.14 -12.12
C PHE A 217 44.36 6.45 -11.31
N ASP A 218 45.57 7.01 -11.33
CA ASP A 218 46.81 6.53 -10.68
C ASP A 218 46.76 6.38 -9.13
N SER A 219 45.62 6.69 -8.48
CA SER A 219 45.43 6.68 -7.02
C SER A 219 44.43 5.61 -6.56
N THR A 220 43.65 5.06 -7.50
CA THR A 220 42.47 4.21 -7.23
C THR A 220 42.84 2.88 -6.58
N THR A 221 44.02 2.34 -6.91
CA THR A 221 44.52 1.05 -6.42
C THR A 221 44.77 1.00 -4.92
N LEU A 222 45.12 2.13 -4.28
CA LEU A 222 45.42 2.19 -2.85
C LEU A 222 44.21 2.54 -1.98
N HIS A 223 43.41 3.54 -2.38
CA HIS A 223 42.30 4.03 -1.54
C HIS A 223 41.02 3.21 -1.69
N GLY A 224 40.83 2.54 -2.83
CA GLY A 224 39.61 1.81 -3.17
C GLY A 224 39.29 0.62 -2.26
N PRO A 225 40.24 -0.27 -1.92
CA PRO A 225 39.96 -1.44 -1.08
C PRO A 225 39.75 -1.10 0.40
N ALA A 226 40.56 -0.21 0.96
CA ALA A 226 40.50 0.15 2.37
C ALA A 226 39.18 0.84 2.75
N SER A 227 38.68 1.74 1.90
CA SER A 227 37.38 2.39 2.09
C SER A 227 36.21 1.40 2.10
N VAL A 228 36.29 0.28 1.39
CA VAL A 228 35.24 -0.75 1.39
C VAL A 228 35.25 -1.55 2.68
N ALA A 229 36.42 -1.91 3.21
CA ALA A 229 36.53 -2.50 4.55
C ALA A 229 36.12 -1.52 5.66
N VAL A 230 36.31 -0.20 5.45
CA VAL A 230 35.86 0.83 6.39
C VAL A 230 34.36 1.16 6.25
N ALA A 231 33.76 0.97 5.08
CA ALA A 231 32.30 0.89 4.92
C ALA A 231 31.70 -0.35 5.60
N TRP A 232 32.56 -1.28 6.02
CA TRP A 232 32.29 -2.56 6.69
C TRP A 232 32.53 -2.49 8.24
N LEU A 233 32.77 -1.33 8.91
CA LEU A 233 32.35 -1.08 10.34
C LEU A 233 31.56 0.22 10.65
N ALA A 234 30.84 0.80 9.72
CA ALA A 234 29.80 1.78 10.08
C ALA A 234 28.44 1.10 10.42
N LEU A 235 27.88 0.39 9.45
CA LEU A 235 26.57 -0.29 9.36
C LEU A 235 26.28 -1.51 10.34
N VAL A 236 26.96 -1.65 11.50
CA VAL A 236 26.46 -2.46 12.66
C VAL A 236 26.59 -1.73 13.97
N VAL A 237 27.73 -1.13 14.28
CA VAL A 237 27.77 -0.31 15.50
C VAL A 237 26.65 0.74 15.40
N LEU A 238 26.29 1.15 14.17
CA LEU A 238 24.98 1.67 13.81
C LEU A 238 23.79 0.74 14.17
N SER A 239 23.50 -0.33 13.42
CA SER A 239 22.23 -1.10 13.50
C SER A 239 22.13 -2.29 14.50
N VAL A 240 23.09 -2.43 15.43
CA VAL A 240 22.97 -3.21 16.69
C VAL A 240 22.81 -2.28 17.89
N VAL A 241 23.49 -1.12 17.92
CA VAL A 241 23.26 -0.12 18.98
C VAL A 241 21.99 0.71 18.71
N SER A 242 21.57 0.84 17.44
CA SER A 242 20.41 1.65 17.01
C SER A 242 19.56 0.96 15.91
N PRO A 243 18.89 -0.18 16.19
CA PRO A 243 17.94 -0.82 15.26
C PRO A 243 16.62 -0.03 15.09
N VAL A 244 15.94 -0.21 13.94
CA VAL A 244 14.60 0.36 13.65
C VAL A 244 13.51 -0.35 14.46
N ARG A 245 12.39 0.34 14.69
CA ARG A 245 11.15 -0.20 15.31
C ARG A 245 9.90 0.39 14.60
N PRO A 246 8.76 -0.33 14.53
CA PRO A 246 7.52 0.13 13.88
C PRO A 246 6.72 1.16 14.72
N THR A 247 5.86 2.00 14.11
CA THR A 247 5.05 3.02 14.85
C THR A 247 3.70 3.39 14.19
N ALA A 248 2.62 3.65 14.97
CA ALA A 248 1.22 3.71 14.49
C ALA A 248 0.46 5.06 14.69
N ARG A 249 -0.54 5.40 13.84
CA ARG A 249 -1.36 6.66 13.83
C ARG A 249 -2.78 6.46 13.23
N LEU A 250 -3.72 7.43 13.38
CA LEU A 250 -5.15 7.27 13.01
C LEU A 250 -5.90 8.60 12.67
N ALA A 251 -6.89 8.60 11.74
CA ALA A 251 -7.80 9.74 11.41
C ALA A 251 -8.92 9.41 10.37
N GLN A 252 -10.18 9.87 10.54
CA GLN A 252 -11.40 9.48 9.75
C GLN A 252 -12.00 10.51 8.75
N MET A 253 -12.74 10.06 7.71
CA MET A 253 -13.57 10.85 6.73
C MET A 253 -14.54 9.98 5.87
N CYS A 254 -15.65 10.51 5.30
CA CYS A 254 -16.68 9.72 4.52
C CYS A 254 -17.48 10.48 3.40
N THR A 255 -18.08 9.76 2.42
CA THR A 255 -18.99 10.22 1.32
C THR A 255 -20.00 9.14 0.83
N ALA A 256 -21.05 9.47 0.03
CA ALA A 256 -22.14 8.55 -0.39
C ALA A 256 -22.32 8.37 -1.92
N THR A 257 -22.96 7.26 -2.37
CA THR A 257 -23.16 6.90 -3.81
C THR A 257 -24.47 6.12 -4.09
N ASN A 258 -25.42 6.78 -4.76
CA ASN A 258 -26.83 6.38 -5.01
C ASN A 258 -27.65 6.08 -3.73
N MET A 259 -28.91 6.50 -3.71
CA MET A 259 -29.80 6.44 -2.53
C MET A 259 -30.11 5.02 -2.03
N ASP A 260 -29.82 4.00 -2.82
CA ASP A 260 -30.15 2.59 -2.59
C ASP A 260 -28.93 1.63 -2.69
N THR A 261 -27.69 2.13 -2.92
CA THR A 261 -26.54 1.24 -3.23
C THR A 261 -25.26 1.34 -2.38
N ALA A 262 -24.76 2.52 -1.96
CA ALA A 262 -23.42 2.61 -1.33
C ALA A 262 -23.07 3.89 -0.53
N VAL A 263 -22.10 3.75 0.40
CA VAL A 263 -21.40 4.81 1.16
C VAL A 263 -19.93 4.36 1.39
N GLN A 264 -18.96 5.29 1.42
CA GLN A 264 -17.51 5.05 1.42
C GLN A 264 -16.75 5.95 2.43
N CYS A 265 -15.67 5.46 3.07
CA CYS A 265 -14.91 6.19 4.11
C CYS A 265 -13.36 6.03 4.05
N SER A 266 -12.67 6.64 5.02
CA SER A 266 -11.20 6.62 5.29
C SER A 266 -10.95 6.59 6.81
N SER A 267 -9.83 6.03 7.33
CA SER A 267 -9.66 5.96 8.81
C SER A 267 -8.25 5.85 9.47
N GLY A 268 -7.13 5.42 8.87
CA GLY A 268 -5.89 5.27 9.67
C GLY A 268 -4.59 4.85 9.01
N VAL A 269 -3.45 4.92 9.73
CA VAL A 269 -2.10 4.66 9.18
C VAL A 269 -1.12 4.17 10.25
N LEU A 270 -0.58 2.96 10.11
CA LEU A 270 0.66 2.56 10.79
C LEU A 270 1.83 2.68 9.79
N GLN A 271 3.01 3.09 10.27
CA GLN A 271 4.22 3.42 9.49
C GLN A 271 5.35 2.42 9.77
N ILE A 272 6.07 2.01 8.71
CA ILE A 272 7.17 1.05 8.85
C ILE A 272 8.54 1.30 8.22
N GLY A 273 8.67 2.09 7.15
CA GLY A 273 9.97 2.58 6.72
C GLY A 273 10.46 3.76 7.57
N ASP A 274 11.74 3.77 7.96
CA ASP A 274 12.40 4.94 8.55
C ASP A 274 13.33 5.63 7.54
N LEU A 275 12.83 6.71 6.94
CA LEU A 275 13.60 7.57 6.04
C LEU A 275 14.83 8.19 6.74
N GLY A 276 14.80 8.37 8.06
CA GLY A 276 15.92 8.90 8.83
C GLY A 276 17.13 7.95 8.87
N HIS A 277 16.90 6.63 8.87
CA HIS A 277 17.98 5.65 8.90
C HIS A 277 18.56 5.37 7.50
N ILE A 278 17.79 5.54 6.40
CA ILE A 278 18.34 5.60 5.03
C ILE A 278 19.55 6.57 4.99
N TRP A 279 19.36 7.78 5.50
CA TRP A 279 20.40 8.82 5.49
C TRP A 279 21.61 8.49 6.36
N LYS A 280 21.41 7.86 7.53
CA LYS A 280 22.52 7.40 8.39
C LYS A 280 23.46 6.44 7.64
N VAL A 281 22.89 5.51 6.86
CA VAL A 281 23.67 4.54 6.07
C VAL A 281 24.36 5.16 4.86
N LEU A 282 23.69 6.05 4.13
CA LEU A 282 24.32 6.76 3.00
C LEU A 282 25.49 7.64 3.47
N ILE A 283 25.35 8.35 4.59
CA ILE A 283 26.41 9.18 5.16
C ILE A 283 27.59 8.32 5.63
N ALA A 284 27.32 7.19 6.30
CA ALA A 284 28.35 6.23 6.71
C ALA A 284 29.23 5.75 5.53
N ILE A 285 28.61 5.41 4.40
CA ILE A 285 29.32 4.98 3.18
C ILE A 285 30.19 6.13 2.62
N LEU A 286 29.65 7.35 2.55
CA LEU A 286 30.38 8.51 2.02
C LEU A 286 31.59 8.92 2.89
N VAL A 287 31.46 8.87 4.22
CA VAL A 287 32.56 9.19 5.15
C VAL A 287 33.72 8.19 5.03
N SER A 288 33.43 6.89 4.89
CA SER A 288 34.47 5.85 4.72
C SER A 288 35.32 6.03 3.44
N ALA A 289 34.71 6.55 2.37
CA ALA A 289 35.38 6.91 1.13
C ALA A 289 36.32 8.11 1.32
N GLY A 290 35.83 9.18 1.98
CA GLY A 290 36.57 10.42 2.19
C GLY A 290 37.84 10.24 3.03
N VAL A 291 37.75 9.54 4.17
CA VAL A 291 38.91 9.29 5.06
C VAL A 291 40.01 8.52 4.32
N SER A 292 39.63 7.52 3.52
CA SER A 292 40.58 6.68 2.78
C SER A 292 41.27 7.44 1.63
N LEU A 293 40.55 8.35 0.96
CA LEU A 293 41.11 9.20 -0.09
C LEU A 293 42.15 10.17 0.48
N ALA A 294 41.87 10.80 1.63
CA ALA A 294 42.80 11.74 2.28
C ALA A 294 44.15 11.11 2.64
N VAL A 295 44.13 9.89 3.21
CA VAL A 295 45.36 9.15 3.56
C VAL A 295 46.19 8.81 2.32
N ALA A 296 45.54 8.43 1.21
CA ALA A 296 46.23 8.12 -0.05
C ALA A 296 46.85 9.35 -0.72
N LEU A 297 46.19 10.51 -0.66
CA LEU A 297 46.74 11.78 -1.16
C LEU A 297 47.97 12.21 -0.33
N ALA A 298 47.93 12.10 1.00
CA ALA A 298 49.07 12.41 1.85
C ALA A 298 50.31 11.52 1.60
N TRP A 299 50.11 10.27 1.14
CA TRP A 299 51.21 9.39 0.72
C TRP A 299 51.82 9.75 -0.65
N ARG A 300 51.09 10.48 -1.51
CA ARG A 300 51.57 10.91 -2.84
C ARG A 300 52.52 12.10 -2.79
N CYS A 301 52.43 12.95 -1.77
CA CYS A 301 53.31 14.11 -1.59
C CYS A 301 54.76 13.76 -1.21
N ARG A 302 55.15 12.47 -1.28
CA ARG A 302 56.54 12.01 -1.11
C ARG A 302 57.15 11.71 -2.47
N PRO A 303 58.37 12.21 -2.77
CA PRO A 303 58.98 12.05 -4.09
C PRO A 303 59.18 10.56 -4.42
N ARG A 304 58.69 10.15 -5.59
CA ARG A 304 58.75 8.76 -6.07
C ARG A 304 59.31 8.78 -7.50
N SER A 305 60.33 7.96 -7.76
CA SER A 305 61.01 7.94 -9.07
C SER A 305 60.05 7.52 -10.18
N SER A 306 59.97 8.33 -11.24
CA SER A 306 58.94 8.19 -12.28
C SER A 306 59.07 6.88 -13.06
N ALA A 307 58.11 5.97 -12.83
CA ALA A 307 57.77 4.96 -13.82
C ALA A 307 57.12 5.65 -15.02
N SER A 308 57.50 5.28 -16.24
CA SER A 308 56.89 5.85 -17.45
C SER A 308 55.43 5.37 -17.53
N PRO A 309 54.44 6.27 -17.75
CA PRO A 309 53.04 5.87 -17.80
C PRO A 309 52.80 4.90 -18.95
N SER A 310 52.19 3.75 -18.64
CA SER A 310 51.66 2.84 -19.64
C SER A 310 50.56 3.53 -20.44
N LYS A 311 50.55 3.39 -21.77
CA LYS A 311 49.44 3.88 -22.60
C LYS A 311 48.12 3.25 -22.08
N PRO A 312 47.09 4.04 -21.77
CA PRO A 312 45.83 3.52 -21.23
C PRO A 312 45.16 2.56 -22.22
N ARG A 313 44.69 1.42 -21.71
CA ARG A 313 44.08 0.34 -22.51
C ARG A 313 42.58 0.35 -22.31
N TYR A 314 41.92 1.30 -22.98
CA TYR A 314 40.48 1.54 -22.85
C TYR A 314 39.60 0.29 -23.00
N PHE A 315 40.04 -0.73 -23.75
CA PHE A 315 39.35 -2.01 -23.90
C PHE A 315 39.22 -2.85 -22.61
N LEU A 316 39.97 -2.54 -21.55
CA LEU A 316 39.87 -3.21 -20.24
C LEU A 316 38.95 -2.49 -19.25
N GLY A 317 38.50 -1.27 -19.57
CA GLY A 317 37.69 -0.44 -18.66
C GLY A 317 38.38 -0.25 -17.29
N ILE A 318 37.63 -0.42 -16.21
CA ILE A 318 38.16 -0.33 -14.83
C ILE A 318 39.24 -1.40 -14.52
N GLY A 319 39.28 -2.50 -15.29
CA GLY A 319 40.26 -3.57 -15.11
C GLY A 319 41.70 -3.15 -15.43
N ASP A 320 41.92 -2.11 -16.24
CA ASP A 320 43.27 -1.62 -16.58
C ASP A 320 44.05 -1.14 -15.34
N LEU A 321 43.33 -0.71 -14.30
CA LEU A 321 43.89 -0.25 -13.03
C LEU A 321 44.30 -1.39 -12.09
N PHE A 322 43.74 -2.59 -12.24
CA PHE A 322 43.83 -3.67 -11.24
C PHE A 322 44.48 -4.96 -11.75
N PHE A 323 44.56 -5.20 -13.06
CA PHE A 323 45.17 -6.40 -13.62
C PHE A 323 46.69 -6.30 -13.80
N HIS A 324 47.42 -7.23 -13.18
CA HIS A 324 48.84 -7.43 -13.48
C HIS A 324 49.03 -8.22 -14.79
N MET A 325 50.11 -7.89 -15.50
CA MET A 325 50.50 -8.50 -16.78
C MET A 325 51.97 -8.95 -16.75
N PRO A 326 52.32 -10.10 -17.37
CA PRO A 326 53.70 -10.55 -17.49
C PRO A 326 54.50 -9.65 -18.46
N SER A 327 55.72 -9.28 -18.07
CA SER A 327 56.48 -8.20 -18.73
C SER A 327 57.27 -8.62 -19.98
N THR A 328 57.14 -9.86 -20.45
CA THR A 328 58.18 -10.56 -21.25
C THR A 328 58.05 -10.49 -22.77
N LYS A 329 56.96 -9.97 -23.34
CA LYS A 329 56.86 -9.68 -24.80
C LYS A 329 56.28 -8.28 -25.04
N ARG A 330 57.15 -7.32 -25.34
CA ARG A 330 56.83 -5.88 -25.42
C ARG A 330 56.13 -5.44 -26.72
N THR A 331 55.73 -6.38 -27.57
CA THR A 331 55.08 -6.15 -28.87
C THR A 331 53.60 -6.57 -28.90
N ASP A 332 53.16 -7.46 -28.00
CA ASP A 332 51.77 -7.93 -27.94
C ASP A 332 50.94 -7.04 -27.01
N ILE A 333 50.12 -6.15 -27.60
CA ILE A 333 49.38 -5.11 -26.87
C ILE A 333 48.10 -5.65 -26.16
N GLY A 334 47.77 -6.96 -26.29
CA GLY A 334 46.46 -7.53 -25.90
C GLY A 334 46.42 -8.95 -25.29
N SER A 335 47.52 -9.46 -24.74
CA SER A 335 47.66 -10.84 -24.23
C SER A 335 47.39 -10.99 -22.71
N LEU A 336 46.14 -10.77 -22.28
CA LEU A 336 45.66 -11.27 -20.98
C LEU A 336 45.47 -12.80 -21.04
N ASP A 337 45.58 -13.48 -19.89
CA ASP A 337 45.18 -14.89 -19.76
C ASP A 337 43.66 -15.08 -19.92
N HIS A 338 43.20 -16.33 -20.10
CA HIS A 338 41.80 -16.62 -20.42
C HIS A 338 40.85 -16.24 -19.28
N ALA A 339 41.28 -16.39 -18.01
CA ALA A 339 40.49 -16.03 -16.84
C ALA A 339 40.38 -14.50 -16.66
N SER A 340 41.48 -13.75 -16.72
CA SER A 340 41.47 -12.28 -16.59
C SER A 340 40.84 -11.61 -17.81
N SER A 341 40.95 -12.22 -19.00
CA SER A 341 40.18 -11.82 -20.18
C SER A 341 38.68 -11.86 -19.87
N LEU A 342 38.18 -12.98 -19.34
CA LEU A 342 36.77 -13.13 -19.01
C LEU A 342 36.31 -12.18 -17.88
N LEU A 343 37.14 -11.95 -16.85
CA LEU A 343 36.88 -10.90 -15.85
C LEU A 343 36.77 -9.51 -16.48
N ALA A 344 37.66 -9.18 -17.44
CA ALA A 344 37.62 -7.94 -18.22
C ALA A 344 36.43 -7.86 -19.20
N GLY A 345 35.60 -8.89 -19.28
CA GLY A 345 34.46 -8.99 -20.18
C GLY A 345 34.80 -9.55 -21.57
N LEU A 346 36.03 -10.01 -21.80
CA LEU A 346 36.52 -10.55 -23.06
C LEU A 346 36.36 -12.08 -23.08
N VAL A 347 35.23 -12.56 -23.60
CA VAL A 347 34.94 -14.00 -23.76
C VAL A 347 35.77 -14.57 -24.93
N PRO A 348 36.63 -15.57 -24.71
CA PRO A 348 37.35 -16.24 -25.80
C PRO A 348 36.39 -17.19 -26.56
N LEU A 349 36.42 -17.13 -27.90
CA LEU A 349 35.57 -17.93 -28.78
C LEU A 349 36.42 -18.54 -29.92
N THR A 350 36.27 -19.84 -30.15
CA THR A 350 36.92 -20.56 -31.26
C THR A 350 35.91 -20.94 -32.33
N TRP A 351 36.09 -20.49 -33.57
CA TRP A 351 35.22 -20.87 -34.69
C TRP A 351 36.05 -21.22 -35.93
N LYS A 352 35.81 -22.40 -36.51
CA LYS A 352 36.55 -22.95 -37.67
C LYS A 352 38.09 -22.90 -37.53
N GLY A 353 38.59 -23.09 -36.30
CA GLY A 353 40.03 -23.04 -35.98
C GLY A 353 40.62 -21.64 -35.75
N LEU A 354 39.84 -20.57 -35.96
CA LEU A 354 40.26 -19.19 -35.69
C LEU A 354 39.85 -18.75 -34.28
N GLN A 355 40.67 -17.89 -33.67
CA GLN A 355 40.51 -17.38 -32.31
C GLN A 355 39.89 -15.97 -32.32
N TYR A 356 38.83 -15.77 -31.55
CA TYR A 356 38.11 -14.52 -31.41
C TYR A 356 37.95 -14.14 -29.94
N LYS A 357 37.83 -12.83 -29.64
CA LYS A 357 37.49 -12.31 -28.31
C LYS A 357 36.23 -11.46 -28.41
N PHE A 358 35.14 -11.87 -27.78
CA PHE A 358 33.89 -11.12 -27.69
C PHE A 358 33.90 -10.25 -26.44
N ASP A 359 33.76 -8.93 -26.60
CA ASP A 359 33.75 -7.98 -25.48
C ASP A 359 32.32 -7.66 -25.03
N ILE A 360 31.92 -8.11 -23.84
CA ILE A 360 30.59 -7.86 -23.25
C ILE A 360 30.30 -6.37 -22.97
N LYS A 361 31.32 -5.50 -22.88
CA LYS A 361 31.17 -4.07 -22.57
C LYS A 361 30.67 -3.26 -23.76
N ILE A 362 31.03 -3.70 -24.96
CA ILE A 362 30.77 -3.03 -26.25
C ILE A 362 30.11 -3.96 -27.29
N TRP A 363 29.81 -5.21 -26.89
CA TRP A 363 29.15 -6.27 -27.68
C TRP A 363 29.83 -6.59 -29.04
N SER A 364 31.14 -6.37 -29.16
CA SER A 364 31.90 -6.60 -30.39
C SER A 364 32.79 -7.84 -30.33
N VAL A 365 32.81 -8.61 -31.42
CA VAL A 365 33.75 -9.73 -31.62
C VAL A 365 35.01 -9.23 -32.32
N HIS A 366 36.13 -9.25 -31.61
CA HIS A 366 37.44 -8.95 -32.16
C HIS A 366 38.10 -10.24 -32.68
N ALA A 367 38.42 -10.27 -33.98
CA ALA A 367 39.25 -11.35 -34.52
C ALA A 367 40.66 -11.24 -33.95
N THR A 368 41.17 -12.30 -33.33
CA THR A 368 42.57 -12.36 -32.91
C THR A 368 43.38 -12.63 -34.17
N ALA A 369 43.95 -11.59 -34.77
CA ALA A 369 44.71 -11.71 -36.00
C ALA A 369 45.84 -12.73 -35.84
N ALA A 370 45.71 -13.88 -36.50
CA ALA A 370 46.77 -14.88 -36.58
C ALA A 370 48.01 -14.22 -37.18
N THR A 371 49.18 -14.48 -36.60
CA THR A 371 50.37 -13.62 -36.74
C THR A 371 51.00 -13.70 -38.14
N THR A 372 50.45 -12.94 -39.08
CA THR A 372 50.99 -12.75 -40.44
C THR A 372 51.25 -11.26 -40.64
N THR A 373 52.52 -10.89 -40.85
CA THR A 373 52.95 -9.48 -40.91
C THR A 373 52.59 -8.83 -42.25
N VAL A 374 51.42 -8.20 -42.31
CA VAL A 374 51.05 -7.27 -43.38
C VAL A 374 50.43 -6.02 -42.77
N HIS A 375 50.93 -4.84 -43.16
CA HIS A 375 50.31 -3.57 -42.79
C HIS A 375 48.97 -3.42 -43.55
N VAL A 376 47.86 -3.51 -42.84
CA VAL A 376 46.54 -3.08 -43.34
C VAL A 376 46.23 -1.72 -42.71
N ALA A 377 45.75 -0.77 -43.52
CA ALA A 377 45.69 0.63 -43.15
C ALA A 377 44.69 0.93 -42.02
N GLU A 378 45.06 1.91 -41.18
CA GLU A 378 44.15 2.51 -40.21
C GLU A 378 43.00 3.22 -40.95
N THR A 379 41.75 2.96 -40.58
CA THR A 379 40.59 3.72 -41.07
C THR A 379 40.34 4.93 -40.17
N PRO A 380 40.59 6.17 -40.61
CA PRO A 380 40.41 7.34 -39.77
C PRO A 380 38.93 7.74 -39.65
N SER A 381 38.39 7.71 -38.43
CA SER A 381 37.12 8.39 -38.09
C SER A 381 37.32 9.91 -38.00
N PRO A 382 36.30 10.73 -38.31
CA PRO A 382 36.51 12.15 -38.67
C PRO A 382 36.73 13.08 -37.47
N ASN A 383 37.96 13.56 -37.30
CA ASN A 383 38.26 14.71 -36.45
C ASN A 383 38.14 16.00 -37.27
N VAL A 384 37.07 16.76 -37.04
CA VAL A 384 36.92 18.13 -37.56
C VAL A 384 37.81 19.08 -36.76
N HIS A 385 38.76 19.77 -37.40
CA HIS A 385 39.13 21.16 -37.09
C HIS A 385 40.01 21.77 -38.21
N PHE A 386 40.11 23.10 -38.23
CA PHE A 386 40.67 23.90 -39.33
C PHE A 386 42.19 24.19 -39.20
N LYS A 387 42.82 24.51 -40.34
CA LYS A 387 44.05 25.32 -40.61
C LYS A 387 44.93 25.74 -39.41
N ARG A 388 46.27 25.74 -39.51
CA ARG A 388 47.05 26.42 -40.57
C ARG A 388 48.55 26.02 -40.57
N GLU A 389 49.18 26.06 -41.75
CA GLU A 389 50.63 25.99 -42.01
C GLU A 389 51.35 27.35 -41.79
N PRO A 390 52.69 27.51 -41.98
CA PRO A 390 53.80 26.53 -42.03
C PRO A 390 55.06 26.97 -41.23
N THR A 391 56.07 26.09 -41.06
CA THR A 391 57.51 26.49 -41.13
C THR A 391 58.43 25.28 -41.35
N LYS A 392 59.74 25.52 -41.60
CA LYS A 392 60.69 24.56 -42.19
C LYS A 392 61.83 24.14 -41.24
N ALA A 393 62.45 23.01 -41.57
CA ALA A 393 63.91 22.75 -41.59
C ALA A 393 64.54 21.72 -40.60
N THR A 394 65.16 20.70 -41.24
CA THR A 394 66.48 20.10 -40.97
C THR A 394 66.82 19.24 -39.72
N ALA A 395 67.19 17.98 -40.03
CA ALA A 395 68.44 17.27 -39.65
C ALA A 395 68.51 16.26 -38.46
N ARG A 396 68.50 14.97 -38.82
CA ARG A 396 69.49 13.88 -38.52
C ARG A 396 69.89 13.51 -37.06
N PHE A 397 69.52 12.26 -36.68
CA PHE A 397 70.30 11.20 -35.99
C PHE A 397 70.63 11.21 -34.45
N ALA A 398 70.51 10.00 -33.86
CA ALA A 398 71.32 9.36 -32.78
C ALA A 398 71.12 9.59 -31.24
N SER A 399 70.27 8.74 -30.62
CA SER A 399 70.51 7.85 -29.44
C SER A 399 71.06 8.27 -28.04
N ASN A 400 70.24 7.95 -27.01
CA ASN A 400 70.52 7.17 -25.76
C ASN A 400 71.12 7.71 -24.41
N SER A 401 70.25 7.69 -23.38
CA SER A 401 70.40 7.04 -22.03
C SER A 401 71.12 7.69 -20.81
N ALA A 402 70.49 7.59 -19.60
CA ALA A 402 71.06 7.83 -18.25
C ALA A 402 70.12 7.30 -17.11
N ARG A 403 70.61 6.96 -15.88
CA ARG A 403 69.81 6.58 -14.66
C ARG A 403 70.65 6.38 -13.35
N ILE A 404 69.96 6.16 -12.19
CA ILE A 404 70.44 5.67 -10.85
C ILE A 404 71.09 6.79 -9.96
N ALA A 405 70.99 6.90 -8.60
CA ALA A 405 70.74 5.98 -7.46
C ALA A 405 69.95 6.58 -6.24
N SER A 406 69.49 5.74 -5.28
CA SER A 406 69.09 6.09 -3.88
C SER A 406 68.82 4.83 -2.99
N ASN A 407 68.88 4.90 -1.64
CA ASN A 407 68.19 4.01 -0.64
C ASN A 407 68.67 4.20 0.84
N ILE A 408 67.80 3.96 1.86
CA ILE A 408 68.06 3.36 3.22
C ILE A 408 66.86 3.51 4.23
N MET A 409 66.81 2.63 5.26
CA MET A 409 66.09 2.67 6.58
C MET A 409 64.59 2.26 6.74
N THR A 410 64.35 1.20 7.55
CA THR A 410 63.09 0.86 8.26
C THR A 410 63.36 -0.01 9.51
N SER A 411 62.60 0.13 10.64
CA SER A 411 62.55 -0.90 11.72
C SER A 411 61.43 -0.74 12.78
N THR A 412 61.22 0.46 13.33
CA THR A 412 60.54 0.73 14.63
C THR A 412 59.02 0.48 14.74
N ARG A 413 58.39 -0.26 13.82
CA ARG A 413 56.91 -0.28 13.66
C ARG A 413 56.15 -1.45 14.31
N LYS A 414 56.81 -2.41 14.97
CA LYS A 414 56.21 -3.74 15.23
C LYS A 414 55.19 -3.81 16.39
N ALA A 415 55.45 -3.22 17.56
CA ALA A 415 54.53 -3.36 18.71
C ALA A 415 53.19 -2.63 18.52
N ALA A 416 53.20 -1.46 17.86
CA ALA A 416 52.00 -0.69 17.56
C ALA A 416 51.11 -1.30 16.45
N ALA A 417 51.47 -2.45 15.89
CA ALA A 417 50.78 -3.05 14.73
C ALA A 417 49.54 -3.89 15.09
N HIS A 418 49.41 -4.37 16.33
CA HIS A 418 48.38 -5.37 16.68
C HIS A 418 47.09 -4.78 17.28
N GLY A 419 47.16 -3.68 18.02
CA GLY A 419 45.96 -2.94 18.47
C GLY A 419 45.03 -2.55 17.32
N PRO A 420 45.54 -1.99 16.20
CA PRO A 420 44.75 -1.71 15.00
C PRO A 420 44.14 -2.94 14.32
N LEU A 421 44.64 -4.15 14.58
CA LEU A 421 44.05 -5.39 14.07
C LEU A 421 42.89 -5.85 14.95
N LEU A 422 43.02 -5.78 16.28
CA LEU A 422 41.94 -6.15 17.19
C LEU A 422 40.79 -5.12 17.12
N VAL A 423 41.11 -3.83 17.12
CA VAL A 423 40.17 -2.75 16.80
C VAL A 423 39.80 -2.74 15.31
N GLY A 424 40.49 -3.51 14.46
CA GLY A 424 40.22 -3.73 13.03
C GLY A 424 39.30 -4.91 12.72
N VAL A 425 39.14 -5.84 13.67
CA VAL A 425 38.23 -7.00 13.67
C VAL A 425 37.05 -6.77 14.64
N VAL A 426 37.19 -5.82 15.56
CA VAL A 426 36.10 -4.98 16.10
C VAL A 426 35.90 -3.71 15.23
N TYR A 427 36.68 -3.54 14.14
CA TYR A 427 36.24 -3.02 12.82
C TYR A 427 35.78 -4.26 12.00
N VAL A 428 35.24 -4.14 10.78
CA VAL A 428 34.76 -5.29 9.98
C VAL A 428 33.58 -6.10 10.61
N THR A 429 33.72 -6.89 11.69
CA THR A 429 32.61 -7.75 12.17
C THR A 429 31.30 -6.97 12.45
N ALA A 430 31.43 -5.81 13.09
CA ALA A 430 30.37 -4.85 13.36
C ALA A 430 30.26 -3.64 12.35
N SER A 431 30.57 -3.84 11.05
CA SER A 431 29.65 -3.43 9.95
C SER A 431 29.54 -4.41 8.81
N ILE A 432 29.31 -5.64 9.24
CA ILE A 432 28.48 -6.53 8.48
C ILE A 432 27.24 -6.92 9.35
N ALA A 433 27.42 -7.47 10.56
CA ALA A 433 26.41 -7.90 11.59
C ALA A 433 25.34 -6.89 12.19
N GLY A 434 24.96 -5.84 11.45
CA GLY A 434 23.81 -4.94 11.64
C GLY A 434 23.01 -4.75 10.35
N SER A 435 23.48 -5.19 9.19
CA SER A 435 22.83 -4.89 7.91
C SER A 435 21.75 -5.88 7.48
N VAL A 436 21.81 -7.20 7.75
CA VAL A 436 20.59 -8.06 7.79
C VAL A 436 19.80 -7.94 9.10
N SER A 437 20.18 -7.09 10.06
CA SER A 437 19.38 -6.70 11.21
C SER A 437 18.50 -5.64 10.65
N PHE A 438 19.07 -4.54 10.14
CA PHE A 438 18.42 -3.64 9.21
C PHE A 438 17.65 -4.47 8.10
N LEU A 439 18.06 -5.67 7.60
CA LEU A 439 17.20 -6.51 6.70
C LEU A 439 16.02 -7.31 7.23
N GLY A 440 16.17 -8.17 8.24
CA GLY A 440 14.95 -8.78 8.77
C GLY A 440 14.08 -7.65 9.28
N LEU A 441 14.72 -6.61 9.85
CA LEU A 441 14.10 -5.35 10.09
C LEU A 441 13.33 -4.87 8.81
N SER A 442 13.87 -4.64 7.62
CA SER A 442 13.00 -4.27 6.48
C SER A 442 12.01 -5.32 5.99
N GLN A 443 12.12 -6.58 6.39
CA GLN A 443 11.32 -7.68 5.85
C GLN A 443 9.83 -7.50 6.09
N VAL A 444 9.38 -7.35 7.36
CA VAL A 444 7.94 -7.12 7.63
C VAL A 444 7.55 -5.70 7.29
N ASN A 445 8.46 -4.79 7.55
CA ASN A 445 8.22 -3.38 7.40
C ASN A 445 8.26 -2.91 5.91
N PHE A 446 8.52 -3.81 4.95
CA PHE A 446 8.15 -3.72 3.52
C PHE A 446 7.42 -5.00 3.02
N THR A 447 6.68 -5.73 3.87
CA THR A 447 5.69 -6.73 3.39
C THR A 447 4.56 -6.09 2.60
N ASN A 448 4.31 -4.79 2.80
CA ASN A 448 3.19 -4.08 2.23
C ASN A 448 3.55 -2.60 1.94
N ASP A 449 3.27 -2.16 0.71
CA ASP A 449 3.47 -0.81 0.15
C ASP A 449 2.70 0.31 0.90
N MET A 450 1.69 -0.03 1.71
CA MET A 450 1.11 0.92 2.70
C MET A 450 2.14 1.45 3.68
N ASN A 451 3.25 0.73 3.82
CA ASN A 451 4.10 0.80 4.96
C ASN A 451 3.29 0.75 6.28
N TRP A 452 2.40 -0.24 6.52
CA TRP A 452 1.81 -0.59 7.83
C TRP A 452 2.43 -1.87 8.46
N ALA A 453 3.08 -1.76 9.63
CA ALA A 453 3.69 -2.89 10.36
C ALA A 453 2.68 -3.94 10.71
N THR A 454 3.04 -5.21 10.54
CA THR A 454 2.23 -6.27 11.13
C THR A 454 0.78 -6.23 10.62
N PHE A 455 0.58 -5.68 9.42
CA PHE A 455 -0.73 -5.66 8.81
C PHE A 455 -1.09 -7.06 8.33
N ASN A 456 -1.96 -7.71 9.08
CA ASN A 456 -2.70 -8.86 8.60
C ASN A 456 -4.18 -8.47 8.42
N MET A 457 -4.78 -9.01 7.36
CA MET A 457 -6.23 -8.93 7.15
C MET A 457 -6.99 -9.58 8.33
N THR A 458 -6.37 -10.58 8.97
CA THR A 458 -6.95 -11.42 10.02
C THR A 458 -6.71 -10.94 11.45
N GLY A 459 -6.26 -9.69 11.64
CA GLY A 459 -5.96 -9.17 12.97
C GLY A 459 -6.02 -7.64 13.02
N ALA A 460 -4.98 -6.97 12.53
CA ALA A 460 -4.90 -5.51 12.51
C ALA A 460 -6.09 -4.88 11.74
N HIS A 461 -6.43 -5.41 10.57
CA HIS A 461 -7.63 -5.02 9.85
C HIS A 461 -8.90 -5.45 10.60
N ALA A 462 -9.03 -6.74 10.96
CA ALA A 462 -10.26 -7.28 11.52
C ALA A 462 -10.68 -6.63 12.85
N PHE A 463 -9.73 -6.37 13.75
CA PHE A 463 -9.92 -5.57 14.96
C PHE A 463 -10.47 -4.20 14.60
N PHE A 464 -9.72 -3.43 13.82
CA PHE A 464 -10.06 -2.03 13.59
C PHE A 464 -11.36 -1.88 12.78
N ALA A 465 -11.60 -2.77 11.82
CA ALA A 465 -12.83 -2.85 11.04
C ALA A 465 -14.06 -3.18 11.91
N SER A 466 -13.93 -4.11 12.87
CA SER A 466 -15.02 -4.45 13.80
C SER A 466 -15.36 -3.28 14.74
N TRP A 467 -14.36 -2.53 15.21
CA TRP A 467 -14.57 -1.31 15.99
C TRP A 467 -15.20 -0.19 15.15
N LEU A 468 -14.72 0.01 13.91
CA LEU A 468 -15.30 0.98 12.98
C LEU A 468 -16.77 0.69 12.69
N ASN A 469 -17.13 -0.59 12.48
CA ASN A 469 -18.51 -1.01 12.27
C ASN A 469 -19.40 -0.78 13.50
N GLN A 470 -18.86 -0.78 14.72
CA GLN A 470 -19.60 -0.42 15.94
C GLN A 470 -19.78 1.10 16.08
N GLU A 471 -18.71 1.88 15.92
CA GLU A 471 -18.76 3.34 16.04
C GLU A 471 -19.62 4.01 14.97
N LEU A 472 -19.66 3.46 13.75
CA LEU A 472 -20.52 3.96 12.66
C LEU A 472 -22.02 3.72 12.91
N LEU A 473 -22.38 2.89 13.89
CA LEU A 473 -23.76 2.74 14.40
C LEU A 473 -24.04 3.69 15.57
N LEU A 474 -23.04 3.90 16.44
CA LEU A 474 -23.19 4.63 17.70
C LEU A 474 -23.01 6.15 17.59
N ARG A 475 -22.34 6.64 16.53
CA ARG A 475 -21.96 8.05 16.38
C ARG A 475 -22.76 8.74 15.26
N PRO A 476 -23.46 9.85 15.54
CA PRO A 476 -24.18 10.61 14.50
C PRO A 476 -23.26 11.10 13.37
N PRO A 477 -23.78 11.24 12.14
CA PRO A 477 -23.03 11.81 11.03
C PRO A 477 -22.61 13.27 11.31
N HIS A 478 -21.66 13.76 10.50
CA HIS A 478 -21.09 15.13 10.53
C HIS A 478 -20.17 15.49 11.72
N ASN A 479 -20.09 14.69 12.79
CA ASN A 479 -19.16 14.94 13.90
C ASN A 479 -17.72 14.45 13.61
N THR A 480 -17.05 15.10 12.66
CA THR A 480 -15.67 14.81 12.24
C THR A 480 -14.70 14.97 13.41
N THR A 481 -14.32 13.86 14.03
CA THR A 481 -13.56 13.82 15.28
C THR A 481 -12.27 13.04 15.08
N THR A 482 -11.13 13.61 15.47
CA THR A 482 -9.82 12.95 15.40
C THR A 482 -9.45 12.36 16.76
N PHE A 483 -8.86 11.17 16.74
CA PHE A 483 -8.58 10.38 17.94
C PHE A 483 -7.35 9.48 17.70
N GLN A 484 -6.61 9.18 18.76
CA GLN A 484 -5.38 8.38 18.65
C GLN A 484 -5.71 6.88 18.67
N LEU A 485 -5.03 6.09 17.82
CA LEU A 485 -5.14 4.62 17.75
C LEU A 485 -4.94 3.90 19.10
N THR A 486 -4.26 4.56 20.03
CA THR A 486 -3.92 4.08 21.37
C THR A 486 -4.93 4.48 22.45
N HIS A 487 -6.04 5.15 22.09
CA HIS A 487 -7.05 5.57 23.06
C HIS A 487 -7.87 4.37 23.56
N ALA A 488 -8.04 4.26 24.89
CA ALA A 488 -8.60 3.06 25.52
C ALA A 488 -10.03 2.68 25.05
N ALA A 489 -10.80 3.64 24.53
CA ALA A 489 -12.14 3.40 23.97
C ALA A 489 -12.15 2.62 22.63
N ILE A 490 -10.99 2.37 22.01
CA ILE A 490 -10.85 1.56 20.79
C ILE A 490 -10.70 0.07 21.12
N ASN A 491 -10.38 -0.26 22.38
CA ASN A 491 -10.13 -1.62 22.83
C ASN A 491 -11.43 -2.45 22.89
N GLN A 492 -11.60 -3.37 21.95
CA GLN A 492 -12.64 -4.40 21.99
C GLN A 492 -12.22 -5.57 22.90
N GLY A 493 -13.22 -6.29 23.44
CA GLY A 493 -13.00 -7.60 24.04
C GLY A 493 -12.87 -8.71 22.98
N GLY A 494 -12.05 -9.71 23.25
CA GLY A 494 -11.78 -10.84 22.35
C GLY A 494 -10.36 -10.89 21.80
N SER A 495 -9.97 -12.04 21.22
CA SER A 495 -8.62 -12.28 20.69
C SER A 495 -8.61 -12.13 19.17
N PHE A 496 -8.24 -10.94 18.66
CA PHE A 496 -8.15 -10.63 17.21
C PHE A 496 -6.86 -11.18 16.60
N ALA A 497 -6.66 -12.48 16.78
CA ALA A 497 -5.36 -13.12 16.70
C ALA A 497 -5.36 -14.41 15.85
N SER A 498 -6.54 -14.95 15.52
CA SER A 498 -6.65 -16.20 14.78
C SER A 498 -6.28 -16.06 13.30
N ALA A 499 -5.76 -17.14 12.71
CA ALA A 499 -5.52 -17.26 11.26
C ALA A 499 -6.77 -17.05 10.39
N ALA A 500 -7.98 -17.06 10.97
CA ALA A 500 -9.22 -16.68 10.33
C ALA A 500 -10.09 -15.85 11.30
N THR A 501 -10.27 -14.57 11.01
CA THR A 501 -11.26 -13.68 11.63
C THR A 501 -12.17 -13.14 10.53
N VAL A 502 -13.46 -13.00 10.81
CA VAL A 502 -14.38 -12.28 9.92
C VAL A 502 -14.68 -10.91 10.52
N VAL A 503 -14.68 -9.88 9.67
CA VAL A 503 -15.23 -8.57 10.03
C VAL A 503 -16.75 -8.72 10.11
N SER A 504 -17.29 -8.71 11.33
CA SER A 504 -18.74 -8.65 11.50
C SER A 504 -19.21 -7.23 11.17
N ALA A 505 -20.28 -7.14 10.39
CA ALA A 505 -20.95 -5.91 10.04
C ALA A 505 -22.46 -6.10 10.23
N ALA A 506 -23.20 -5.03 10.56
CA ALA A 506 -24.64 -5.12 10.72
C ALA A 506 -25.30 -5.37 9.36
N PRO A 507 -26.10 -6.44 9.19
CA PRO A 507 -26.71 -6.78 7.91
C PRO A 507 -27.70 -5.71 7.42
N ASN A 508 -28.17 -4.84 8.31
CA ASN A 508 -29.13 -3.79 8.00
C ASN A 508 -28.46 -2.39 7.94
N LEU A 509 -27.12 -2.29 7.94
CA LEU A 509 -26.40 -1.00 7.90
C LEU A 509 -26.83 -0.14 6.70
N GLY A 510 -27.06 -0.73 5.52
CA GLY A 510 -27.55 0.00 4.34
C GLY A 510 -28.93 0.64 4.57
N ALA A 511 -29.85 -0.09 5.22
CA ALA A 511 -31.19 0.41 5.56
C ALA A 511 -31.15 1.48 6.67
N LEU A 512 -30.29 1.30 7.67
CA LEU A 512 -30.06 2.30 8.72
C LEU A 512 -29.52 3.61 8.11
N LEU A 513 -28.46 3.54 7.30
CA LEU A 513 -27.87 4.70 6.64
C LEU A 513 -28.90 5.45 5.78
N GLN A 514 -29.69 4.73 4.97
CA GLN A 514 -30.76 5.31 4.16
C GLN A 514 -31.77 6.11 4.99
N ARG A 515 -32.10 5.66 6.21
CA ARG A 515 -33.09 6.25 7.14
C ARG A 515 -32.55 7.33 8.09
N THR A 516 -31.23 7.53 8.16
CA THR A 516 -30.62 8.35 9.23
C THR A 516 -29.50 9.28 8.77
N VAL A 517 -28.88 8.99 7.63
CA VAL A 517 -27.75 9.76 7.10
C VAL A 517 -28.02 10.26 5.68
N ILE A 518 -28.69 9.44 4.86
CA ILE A 518 -28.93 9.74 3.43
C ILE A 518 -30.38 10.21 3.17
N ASN A 519 -31.23 10.32 4.19
CA ASN A 519 -32.60 10.83 4.05
C ASN A 519 -32.71 12.35 3.83
N THR A 520 -31.60 13.09 3.71
CA THR A 520 -31.63 14.54 3.48
C THR A 520 -32.18 14.90 2.10
N VAL A 521 -32.80 16.08 1.95
CA VAL A 521 -33.38 16.55 0.67
C VAL A 521 -32.37 16.55 -0.47
N GLU A 522 -31.12 17.01 -0.26
CA GLU A 522 -30.09 17.02 -1.30
C GLU A 522 -29.70 15.60 -1.74
N SER A 523 -29.36 14.72 -0.79
CA SER A 523 -28.93 13.35 -1.11
C SER A 523 -30.05 12.54 -1.76
N THR A 524 -31.29 12.76 -1.32
CA THR A 524 -32.50 12.21 -1.91
C THR A 524 -32.67 12.64 -3.37
N ILE A 525 -32.70 13.95 -3.65
CA ILE A 525 -32.87 14.48 -5.00
C ILE A 525 -31.76 13.97 -5.94
N ARG A 526 -30.51 13.90 -5.45
CA ARG A 526 -29.39 13.37 -6.24
C ARG A 526 -29.56 11.88 -6.58
N GLY A 527 -30.04 11.05 -5.64
CA GLY A 527 -30.18 9.61 -5.87
C GLY A 527 -31.48 9.18 -6.57
N LEU A 528 -32.59 9.91 -6.38
CA LEU A 528 -33.80 9.72 -7.21
C LEU A 528 -33.46 9.92 -8.69
N ARG A 529 -32.65 10.93 -9.01
CA ARG A 529 -32.16 11.24 -10.37
C ARG A 529 -31.16 10.24 -10.94
N THR A 530 -30.66 9.29 -10.14
CA THR A 530 -29.85 8.16 -10.60
C THR A 530 -30.56 6.81 -10.42
N THR A 531 -31.84 6.82 -10.01
CA THR A 531 -32.69 5.62 -9.92
C THR A 531 -33.29 5.31 -11.29
N GLU A 532 -33.27 4.03 -11.69
CA GLU A 532 -33.95 3.56 -12.90
C GLU A 532 -35.47 3.77 -12.78
N ALA A 533 -36.07 4.45 -13.75
CA ALA A 533 -37.47 4.88 -13.66
C ALA A 533 -38.47 3.71 -13.54
N CYS A 534 -38.11 2.53 -14.06
CA CYS A 534 -38.91 1.31 -13.94
C CYS A 534 -38.83 0.66 -12.53
N LEU A 535 -37.85 1.02 -11.71
CA LEU A 535 -37.73 0.56 -10.31
C LEU A 535 -38.49 1.45 -9.30
N VAL A 536 -39.10 2.54 -9.76
CA VAL A 536 -39.79 3.55 -8.92
C VAL A 536 -40.81 2.98 -7.93
N PRO A 537 -41.76 2.09 -8.31
CA PRO A 537 -42.75 1.58 -7.35
C PRO A 537 -42.15 0.71 -6.23
N TRP A 538 -40.89 0.28 -6.37
CA TRP A 538 -40.16 -0.45 -5.34
C TRP A 538 -39.47 0.48 -4.31
N ILE A 539 -39.61 1.81 -4.44
CA ILE A 539 -39.34 2.77 -3.37
C ILE A 539 -40.57 2.79 -2.46
N PHE A 540 -40.61 1.87 -1.48
CA PHE A 540 -41.81 1.62 -0.70
C PHE A 540 -42.19 2.80 0.20
N THR A 541 -43.27 3.47 -0.16
CA THR A 541 -43.89 4.53 0.62
C THR A 541 -45.39 4.54 0.35
N GLN A 542 -46.18 4.80 1.38
CA GLN A 542 -47.62 5.00 1.25
C GLN A 542 -47.90 6.49 1.11
N TYR A 543 -48.09 6.94 -0.14
CA TYR A 543 -48.40 8.33 -0.46
C TYR A 543 -49.63 8.82 0.30
N CYS A 544 -49.50 10.02 0.85
CA CYS A 544 -50.55 10.78 1.50
C CYS A 544 -51.16 11.82 0.56
N PHE A 545 -50.37 12.32 -0.39
CA PHE A 545 -50.76 13.38 -1.31
C PHE A 545 -50.14 13.16 -2.70
N VAL A 546 -50.87 13.59 -3.74
CA VAL A 546 -50.32 13.64 -5.11
C VAL A 546 -49.24 14.71 -5.21
N ASP A 547 -49.53 15.93 -4.73
CA ASP A 547 -48.76 17.15 -4.98
C ASP A 547 -48.20 17.77 -3.69
N LEU A 548 -47.10 18.52 -3.82
CA LEU A 548 -46.45 19.20 -2.69
C LEU A 548 -47.36 20.24 -2.01
N SER A 549 -48.37 20.77 -2.72
CA SER A 549 -49.36 21.71 -2.18
C SER A 549 -50.65 21.06 -1.64
N GLN A 550 -50.67 19.73 -1.46
CA GLN A 550 -51.68 18.99 -0.70
C GLN A 550 -53.13 19.16 -1.22
N ARG A 551 -53.30 19.30 -2.54
CA ARG A 551 -54.61 19.49 -3.19
C ARG A 551 -55.40 18.19 -3.33
N TRP A 552 -54.68 17.08 -3.48
CA TRP A 552 -55.27 15.76 -3.69
C TRP A 552 -54.73 14.77 -2.66
N GLU A 553 -55.62 14.32 -1.78
CA GLU A 553 -55.33 13.35 -0.71
C GLU A 553 -55.36 11.92 -1.26
N MET A 554 -54.46 11.05 -0.79
CA MET A 554 -54.26 9.69 -1.32
C MET A 554 -54.35 8.58 -0.26
N ALA A 555 -54.48 8.90 1.04
CA ALA A 555 -54.50 7.86 2.06
C ALA A 555 -55.74 6.95 1.96
N ASN A 556 -55.52 5.65 2.17
CA ASN A 556 -56.54 4.61 2.06
C ASN A 556 -57.65 4.68 3.14
N THR A 557 -57.45 5.44 4.22
CA THR A 557 -58.47 5.68 5.26
C THR A 557 -58.42 7.12 5.78
N ALA A 558 -59.54 7.64 6.28
CA ALA A 558 -59.60 8.95 6.91
C ALA A 558 -58.71 9.04 8.17
N ALA A 559 -58.54 7.94 8.91
CA ALA A 559 -57.63 7.86 10.05
C ALA A 559 -56.16 7.96 9.62
N ARG A 560 -55.77 7.33 8.50
CA ARG A 560 -54.45 7.49 7.90
C ARG A 560 -54.24 8.91 7.38
N GLN A 561 -55.23 9.52 6.74
CA GLN A 561 -55.15 10.91 6.26
C GLN A 561 -54.97 11.91 7.42
N ALA A 562 -55.66 11.71 8.54
CA ALA A 562 -55.44 12.51 9.75
C ALA A 562 -54.02 12.35 10.34
N ARG A 563 -53.35 11.19 10.14
CA ARG A 563 -51.91 11.03 10.45
C ARG A 563 -51.01 11.70 9.41
N CYS A 564 -51.35 11.62 8.12
CA CYS A 564 -50.61 12.24 7.02
C CYS A 564 -50.39 13.75 7.20
N GLN A 565 -51.37 14.47 7.74
CA GLN A 565 -51.28 15.91 8.05
C GLN A 565 -50.15 16.25 9.06
N ARG A 566 -49.59 15.27 9.77
CA ARG A 566 -48.42 15.43 10.67
C ARG A 566 -47.09 14.95 10.06
N MET A 567 -47.11 14.41 8.84
CA MET A 567 -45.96 13.83 8.15
C MET A 567 -45.51 14.68 6.95
N THR A 568 -46.05 15.89 6.79
CA THR A 568 -45.83 16.80 5.66
C THR A 568 -44.39 17.34 5.53
N THR A 569 -43.55 17.14 6.54
CA THR A 569 -42.10 17.41 6.49
C THR A 569 -41.29 16.31 5.79
N ASN A 570 -41.88 15.13 5.57
CA ASN A 570 -41.28 13.98 4.89
C ASN A 570 -41.66 13.99 3.40
N GLY A 571 -40.69 14.16 2.51
CA GLY A 571 -40.89 14.16 1.05
C GLY A 571 -41.46 12.84 0.52
N ALA A 572 -41.24 11.72 1.22
CA ALA A 572 -41.71 10.41 0.77
C ALA A 572 -43.23 10.24 0.81
N VAL A 573 -43.99 11.11 1.48
CA VAL A 573 -45.46 11.05 1.48
C VAL A 573 -46.10 11.75 0.27
N PHE A 574 -45.30 12.38 -0.59
CA PHE A 574 -45.74 13.12 -1.78
C PHE A 574 -45.31 12.41 -3.05
N LEU A 575 -46.25 12.08 -3.94
CA LEU A 575 -45.91 11.44 -5.20
C LEU A 575 -45.12 12.37 -6.15
N GLU A 576 -45.48 13.66 -6.16
CA GLU A 576 -44.77 14.70 -6.91
C GLU A 576 -43.26 14.71 -6.59
N ALA A 577 -42.88 14.62 -5.32
CA ALA A 577 -41.48 14.66 -4.90
C ALA A 577 -40.64 13.58 -5.63
N LEU A 578 -41.20 12.38 -5.78
CA LEU A 578 -40.56 11.33 -6.56
C LEU A 578 -40.61 11.62 -8.06
N LEU A 579 -41.80 11.84 -8.64
CA LEU A 579 -41.98 11.92 -10.09
C LEU A 579 -41.21 13.08 -10.74
N ARG A 580 -41.01 14.21 -10.04
CA ARG A 580 -40.16 15.34 -10.49
C ARG A 580 -38.69 14.98 -10.68
N ASN A 581 -38.24 13.91 -10.03
CA ASN A 581 -36.82 13.57 -9.87
C ASN A 581 -36.42 12.27 -10.57
N VAL A 582 -37.29 11.70 -11.39
CA VAL A 582 -37.00 10.56 -12.27
C VAL A 582 -37.25 10.93 -13.75
N PRO A 583 -36.74 10.15 -14.72
CA PRO A 583 -37.13 10.30 -16.13
C PRO A 583 -38.61 9.89 -16.33
N PHE A 584 -39.53 10.86 -16.30
CA PHE A 584 -40.98 10.58 -16.33
C PHE A 584 -41.41 9.73 -17.54
N ALA A 585 -40.83 9.95 -18.72
CA ALA A 585 -41.14 9.17 -19.92
C ALA A 585 -40.77 7.67 -19.77
N GLU A 586 -39.66 7.35 -19.10
CA GLU A 586 -39.25 5.96 -18.84
C GLU A 586 -40.13 5.32 -17.75
N PHE A 587 -40.50 6.08 -16.72
CA PHE A 587 -41.48 5.65 -15.71
C PHE A 587 -42.82 5.31 -16.38
N TYR A 588 -43.31 6.20 -17.25
CA TYR A 588 -44.59 6.01 -17.95
C TYR A 588 -44.54 4.85 -18.95
N ASN A 589 -43.40 4.57 -19.59
CA ASN A 589 -43.24 3.38 -20.43
C ASN A 589 -43.34 2.05 -19.66
N CYS A 590 -42.98 2.04 -18.37
CA CYS A 590 -43.03 0.84 -17.52
C CYS A 590 -44.31 0.74 -16.67
N TRP A 591 -44.91 1.86 -16.27
CA TRP A 591 -46.01 1.91 -15.29
C TRP A 591 -47.18 2.80 -15.69
N GLY A 592 -47.19 3.33 -16.93
CA GLY A 592 -48.17 4.28 -17.44
C GLY A 592 -49.62 3.85 -17.24
N ASP A 593 -49.99 2.64 -17.67
CA ASP A 593 -51.35 2.12 -17.52
C ASP A 593 -51.82 2.08 -16.05
N ALA A 594 -50.94 1.67 -15.14
CA ALA A 594 -51.26 1.61 -13.71
C ALA A 594 -51.36 3.01 -13.08
N PHE A 595 -50.49 3.94 -13.48
CA PHE A 595 -50.53 5.35 -13.07
C PHE A 595 -51.77 6.08 -13.62
N ASP A 596 -52.17 5.79 -14.87
CA ASP A 596 -53.36 6.34 -15.48
C ASP A 596 -54.63 5.89 -14.76
N VAL A 597 -54.77 4.59 -14.51
CA VAL A 597 -55.91 4.00 -13.78
C VAL A 597 -55.99 4.47 -12.33
N ALA A 598 -54.86 4.55 -11.62
CA ALA A 598 -54.86 4.86 -10.18
C ALA A 598 -54.91 6.37 -9.87
N ILE A 599 -54.49 7.24 -10.79
CA ILE A 599 -54.23 8.66 -10.51
C ILE A 599 -54.60 9.56 -11.69
N ALA A 600 -54.03 9.30 -12.88
CA ALA A 600 -54.05 10.32 -13.92
C ALA A 600 -55.44 10.50 -14.57
N TYR A 601 -56.31 9.49 -14.61
CA TYR A 601 -57.68 9.67 -15.14
C TYR A 601 -58.53 10.65 -14.30
N ASP A 602 -58.39 10.67 -12.98
CA ASP A 602 -59.09 11.63 -12.13
C ASP A 602 -58.46 13.02 -12.23
N LEU A 603 -57.12 13.12 -12.27
CA LEU A 603 -56.44 14.38 -12.51
C LEU A 603 -56.76 14.99 -13.90
N LYS A 604 -56.97 14.16 -14.93
CA LYS A 604 -57.37 14.58 -16.28
C LYS A 604 -58.78 15.20 -16.32
N GLN A 605 -59.64 14.94 -15.34
CA GLN A 605 -60.95 15.60 -15.20
C GLN A 605 -60.84 17.04 -14.65
N LEU A 606 -59.71 17.40 -14.03
CA LEU A 606 -59.52 18.69 -13.35
C LEU A 606 -58.52 19.57 -14.10
N THR A 607 -58.87 20.83 -14.39
CA THR A 607 -57.95 21.79 -15.04
C THR A 607 -56.67 22.05 -14.24
N ALA A 608 -56.71 21.84 -12.91
CA ALA A 608 -55.52 21.88 -12.06
C ALA A 608 -54.67 20.60 -12.17
N GLY A 609 -55.30 19.43 -12.34
CA GLY A 609 -54.63 18.14 -12.48
C GLY A 609 -53.98 17.98 -13.85
N GLN A 610 -54.65 18.42 -14.93
CA GLN A 610 -54.09 18.56 -16.27
C GLN A 610 -52.77 19.35 -16.25
N LYS A 611 -52.78 20.56 -15.67
CA LYS A 611 -51.57 21.40 -15.54
C LYS A 611 -50.46 20.78 -14.69
N TRP A 612 -50.80 19.94 -13.71
CA TRP A 612 -49.82 19.21 -12.92
C TRP A 612 -49.22 18.04 -13.72
N LEU A 613 -50.02 17.34 -14.53
CA LEU A 613 -49.56 16.30 -15.46
C LEU A 613 -48.66 16.89 -16.57
N ASP A 614 -48.99 18.06 -17.11
CA ASP A 614 -48.15 18.79 -18.06
C ASP A 614 -46.80 19.21 -17.42
N ALA A 615 -46.81 19.58 -16.13
CA ALA A 615 -45.62 20.01 -15.42
C ALA A 615 -44.72 18.84 -14.95
N ILE A 616 -45.31 17.70 -14.56
CA ILE A 616 -44.57 16.52 -14.07
C ILE A 616 -43.93 15.72 -15.20
N SER A 617 -44.48 15.81 -16.42
CA SER A 617 -43.96 15.16 -17.63
C SER A 617 -42.95 16.01 -18.41
N ALA A 618 -42.71 17.26 -17.99
CA ALA A 618 -41.81 18.18 -18.67
C ALA A 618 -40.33 17.80 -18.54
N THR A 619 -39.60 17.81 -19.66
CA THR A 619 -38.17 17.50 -19.73
C THR A 619 -37.36 18.67 -20.31
N PRO A 620 -36.11 18.93 -19.86
CA PRO A 620 -35.38 18.21 -18.82
C PRO A 620 -35.77 18.62 -17.39
N ASN A 621 -35.49 17.76 -16.41
CA ASN A 621 -35.77 18.02 -15.01
C ASN A 621 -34.99 19.26 -14.50
N VAL A 622 -35.68 20.11 -13.73
CA VAL A 622 -35.19 21.36 -13.11
C VAL A 622 -33.87 21.13 -12.34
N PRO A 623 -32.88 22.06 -12.33
CA PRO A 623 -31.62 21.90 -11.60
C PRO A 623 -31.78 21.49 -10.13
N VAL A 624 -30.82 20.71 -9.61
CA VAL A 624 -30.86 20.15 -8.25
C VAL A 624 -31.04 21.26 -7.19
N ASP A 625 -30.31 22.37 -7.32
CA ASP A 625 -30.36 23.48 -6.36
C ASP A 625 -31.66 24.32 -6.44
N GLU A 626 -32.46 24.15 -7.50
CA GLU A 626 -33.80 24.74 -7.62
C GLU A 626 -34.86 23.79 -7.07
N GLU A 627 -34.73 22.49 -7.30
CA GLU A 627 -35.60 21.48 -6.73
C GLU A 627 -35.47 21.39 -5.19
N ILE A 628 -34.25 21.50 -4.64
CA ILE A 628 -34.02 21.62 -3.18
C ILE A 628 -34.76 22.86 -2.63
N ARG A 629 -34.67 24.00 -3.33
CA ARG A 629 -35.38 25.23 -2.94
C ARG A 629 -36.90 25.07 -3.00
N LEU A 630 -37.43 24.33 -3.97
CA LEU A 630 -38.86 24.01 -4.04
C LEU A 630 -39.31 23.16 -2.83
N TRP A 631 -38.62 22.04 -2.56
CA TRP A 631 -38.96 21.14 -1.45
C TRP A 631 -38.93 21.89 -0.10
N THR A 632 -37.85 22.64 0.16
CA THR A 632 -37.72 23.44 1.39
C THR A 632 -38.76 24.56 1.49
N SER A 633 -39.25 25.12 0.37
CA SER A 633 -40.36 26.11 0.40
C SER A 633 -41.70 25.52 0.83
N TYR A 634 -41.90 24.20 0.66
CA TYR A 634 -43.03 23.44 1.21
C TYR A 634 -42.71 22.82 2.59
N ASN A 635 -41.62 23.26 3.25
CA ASN A 635 -41.16 22.76 4.55
C ASN A 635 -40.82 21.25 4.57
N VAL A 636 -40.49 20.66 3.41
CA VAL A 636 -39.95 19.30 3.33
C VAL A 636 -38.47 19.33 3.74
N THR A 637 -38.09 18.49 4.71
CA THR A 637 -36.76 18.49 5.33
C THR A 637 -36.00 17.18 5.20
N HIS A 638 -36.71 16.07 4.93
CA HIS A 638 -36.16 14.72 4.83
C HIS A 638 -37.02 13.84 3.90
N PHE A 639 -36.58 12.62 3.60
CA PHE A 639 -37.29 11.63 2.79
C PHE A 639 -37.11 10.23 3.40
N ASP A 640 -38.01 9.85 4.31
CA ASP A 640 -37.99 8.56 4.98
C ASP A 640 -39.05 7.62 4.41
N THR A 641 -38.59 6.51 3.83
CA THR A 641 -39.42 5.45 3.26
C THR A 641 -39.97 4.50 4.33
N GLN A 642 -41.08 3.82 4.04
CA GLN A 642 -41.63 2.81 4.94
C GLN A 642 -40.68 1.59 5.03
N TRP A 643 -40.73 0.88 6.17
CA TRP A 643 -39.91 -0.32 6.37
C TRP A 643 -40.39 -1.47 5.47
N GLN A 644 -39.45 -2.26 4.97
CA GLN A 644 -39.71 -3.38 4.06
C GLN A 644 -38.59 -4.43 4.17
N ASN A 645 -38.90 -5.68 3.82
CA ASN A 645 -37.96 -6.80 3.74
C ASN A 645 -37.92 -7.48 2.36
N PHE A 646 -38.64 -6.97 1.36
CA PHE A 646 -38.61 -7.50 -0.01
C PHE A 646 -37.33 -7.14 -0.79
N LYS A 647 -36.43 -6.30 -0.26
CA LYS A 647 -35.09 -6.05 -0.78
C LYS A 647 -34.07 -5.68 0.31
N THR A 648 -32.83 -6.14 0.16
CA THR A 648 -31.68 -5.61 0.91
C THR A 648 -31.15 -4.33 0.25
N ILE A 649 -30.88 -3.31 1.06
CA ILE A 649 -30.18 -2.10 0.62
C ILE A 649 -28.68 -2.41 0.52
N GLY A 650 -28.03 -1.97 -0.55
CA GLY A 650 -26.61 -2.18 -0.75
C GLY A 650 -25.76 -1.30 0.17
N VAL A 651 -24.58 -1.79 0.58
CA VAL A 651 -23.56 -0.94 1.23
C VAL A 651 -22.15 -1.47 0.97
N LYS A 652 -21.29 -0.60 0.42
CA LYS A 652 -19.87 -0.86 0.13
C LYS A 652 -18.96 -0.03 1.04
N ASN A 653 -19.18 -0.14 2.34
CA ASN A 653 -18.41 0.58 3.34
C ASN A 653 -16.93 0.12 3.31
N ALA A 654 -16.03 1.08 3.34
CA ALA A 654 -14.59 0.87 3.33
C ALA A 654 -13.91 2.00 4.10
N TYR A 655 -12.76 1.73 4.70
CA TYR A 655 -11.82 2.76 5.11
C TYR A 655 -10.63 2.83 4.14
N SER A 656 -9.64 3.65 4.47
CA SER A 656 -8.42 3.83 3.68
C SER A 656 -7.22 4.13 4.58
N VAL A 657 -6.05 3.75 4.09
CA VAL A 657 -4.74 3.94 4.72
C VAL A 657 -3.86 4.79 3.82
N LEU A 658 -3.49 5.99 4.27
CA LEU A 658 -2.58 6.89 3.56
C LEU A 658 -1.13 6.62 3.96
N ASN A 659 -0.32 6.01 3.09
CA ASN A 659 1.07 5.68 3.42
C ASN A 659 1.96 6.91 3.61
N ALA A 660 3.19 6.67 4.10
CA ALA A 660 4.21 7.70 4.30
C ALA A 660 4.69 8.43 3.01
N TYR A 661 4.22 8.01 1.83
CA TYR A 661 4.47 8.65 0.54
C TYR A 661 3.23 9.41 -0.01
N GLY A 662 2.12 9.44 0.73
CA GLY A 662 0.86 10.07 0.30
C GLY A 662 -0.03 9.22 -0.62
N VAL A 663 0.24 7.92 -0.73
CA VAL A 663 -0.58 6.97 -1.52
C VAL A 663 -1.64 6.34 -0.61
N SER A 664 -2.90 6.37 -1.05
CA SER A 664 -4.04 5.83 -0.28
C SER A 664 -4.40 4.41 -0.70
N TYR A 665 -4.59 3.51 0.28
CA TYR A 665 -4.91 2.10 0.12
C TYR A 665 -6.26 1.80 0.78
N PRO A 666 -7.32 1.45 0.02
CA PRO A 666 -8.65 1.20 0.57
C PRO A 666 -8.79 -0.20 1.20
N PHE A 667 -9.58 -0.30 2.27
CA PHE A 667 -9.86 -1.53 3.02
C PHE A 667 -11.35 -1.70 3.29
N MET A 668 -11.89 -2.85 2.94
CA MET A 668 -13.33 -3.08 2.92
C MET A 668 -13.88 -3.43 4.32
N LEU A 669 -14.88 -2.67 4.79
CA LEU A 669 -15.57 -2.87 6.07
C LEU A 669 -16.83 -3.73 5.93
N GLN A 670 -17.57 -3.54 4.84
CA GLN A 670 -18.77 -4.27 4.46
C GLN A 670 -18.94 -4.17 2.94
N SER A 671 -19.43 -5.23 2.29
CA SER A 671 -19.71 -5.21 0.84
C SER A 671 -20.97 -6.00 0.52
N GLN A 672 -22.09 -5.47 1.00
CA GLN A 672 -23.41 -6.01 0.75
C GLN A 672 -23.93 -5.51 -0.59
N SER A 673 -24.28 -6.43 -1.49
CA SER A 673 -25.02 -6.10 -2.70
C SER A 673 -26.48 -5.81 -2.37
N SER A 674 -27.09 -4.85 -3.07
CA SER A 674 -28.54 -4.78 -3.13
C SER A 674 -29.10 -6.00 -3.87
N ALA A 675 -30.23 -6.53 -3.39
CA ALA A 675 -30.90 -7.69 -3.98
C ALA A 675 -32.38 -7.70 -3.58
N PHE A 676 -33.25 -8.13 -4.49
CA PHE A 676 -34.64 -8.44 -4.15
C PHE A 676 -34.74 -9.79 -3.44
N GLN A 677 -35.58 -9.83 -2.41
CA GLN A 677 -35.85 -10.97 -1.53
C GLN A 677 -37.36 -11.25 -1.47
N LEU A 678 -38.01 -11.33 -2.64
CA LEU A 678 -39.48 -11.46 -2.76
C LEU A 678 -40.07 -12.67 -2.01
N LEU A 679 -39.27 -13.72 -1.77
CA LEU A 679 -39.66 -14.90 -0.98
C LEU A 679 -39.72 -14.64 0.54
N LEU A 680 -39.18 -13.51 1.01
CA LEU A 680 -39.17 -13.08 2.41
C LEU A 680 -40.06 -11.85 2.65
N GLN A 681 -40.80 -11.39 1.62
CA GLN A 681 -41.72 -10.27 1.71
C GLN A 681 -42.86 -10.59 2.70
N THR A 682 -42.99 -9.77 3.76
CA THR A 682 -44.09 -9.86 4.74
C THR A 682 -45.03 -8.65 4.73
N SER A 683 -45.04 -7.91 3.61
CA SER A 683 -45.77 -6.65 3.38
C SER A 683 -46.48 -6.66 2.04
#